data_AF-A0A401H1F8-F1
#
_entry.id   AF-A0A401H1F8-F1
#
_cell.length_a   1.000
_cell.length_b   1.000
_cell.length_c   1.000
_cell.angle_alpha   90.00
_cell.angle_beta   90.00
_cell.angle_gamma   90.00
#
_symmetry.space_group_name_H-M   'P 1'
#
loop_
_entity.id
_entity.type
_entity.pdbx_description
1 polymer ?
#
loop_
_entity_poly.entity_id
_entity_poly.type
_entity_poly.pdbx_seq_one_letter_code
_entity_poly.pdbx_strand_id
1 'polypeptide(L)'
;MPFTTASPAEIPRPHSIDFKSSYVEATNADSSFDEPEDLRLSHFENEWYAETSEAYIIGPMPTAQFLDFLPLKNKARMPTAQGAFNHLDEWDMASGLRHSISSHNRCPGFVFQYNNPDDEEDEPALIMKMSSDDDDIRGEYYELFIDVQKDEQGDFLRDPPPGVDRARHSFLRTLGHIHKSKREKARQKFGRNVRWATDALVNQHRLLYFSVAIHGTSARLLRWDPSGLVASEAFNLHEKPEILCEFLWRFAHASTVERGYDPTVEPASKYEEYRFKTVLSYYLCEQLGLSLRNNSLDSLSDSERIILQNSIDKHYEPGHVAAVSIVEKVDKAGVRQLKRCLVCRPVSTYASMRRGCMRGFWGVVDRAIVFLKDTWREWSLTDQCEGDVLEELHKAGVRHIPQVRCHGDVPEKVLYGDIPTQFSGMATFQRTTRSRSNALMNTPAFQRTQTDRYRTAEWLCRSDRQILVRSRVHYRLILTTVGLPLQDIRGTEELLHATYDIYESIIDARDKAKVFHRDISIGNVLFVKEPGEDIRHGYLIDWELSSHIGDDGLSESDWTVGTQAFMSHRLDTGNGRLRHAIEDDMESLLYVVLYCGLHWLPHELNADKAVQAIFYNREVVSRNERGQRELRSMQPGEGKLQNMKNRKYVDPSRFAKPFGVWLETSMNYNHPREEEYSSASNSVSARENGDCSDAAVSPNPSEGNWDGPTLWKTYWEQYKANEYLPKNDRKPHFDKYDESEAKPKDVTRTVVHRAGMPPNKRKTRHQREPADGNLMHRDTEPANGRPAKRARVSAR
;
A
#
# COMPACT_ATOMS: atom_id res chain seq x y z
N MET A 1 -53.07 -40.47 -0.64
CA MET A 1 -51.73 -40.99 -0.33
C MET A 1 -50.87 -39.83 0.17
N PRO A 2 -49.98 -40.07 1.16
CA PRO A 2 -49.48 -39.04 2.05
C PRO A 2 -48.32 -38.24 1.45
N PHE A 3 -48.17 -37.03 2.00
CA PHE A 3 -47.16 -36.02 1.76
C PHE A 3 -45.73 -36.58 1.88
N THR A 4 -44.93 -36.46 0.83
CA THR A 4 -43.46 -36.53 0.89
C THR A 4 -42.90 -35.11 0.78
N THR A 5 -42.21 -34.71 1.84
CA THR A 5 -41.48 -33.46 1.97
C THR A 5 -40.37 -33.38 0.92
N ALA A 6 -40.46 -32.40 0.02
CA ALA A 6 -39.39 -32.07 -0.90
C ALA A 6 -38.14 -31.60 -0.11
N SER A 7 -36.99 -32.18 -0.44
CA SER A 7 -35.67 -31.73 0.01
C SER A 7 -35.48 -30.26 -0.40
N PRO A 8 -34.89 -29.38 0.45
CA PRO A 8 -34.56 -28.04 0.02
C PRO A 8 -33.51 -28.12 -1.09
N ALA A 9 -33.82 -27.47 -2.22
CA ALA A 9 -32.91 -27.32 -3.35
C ALA A 9 -31.54 -26.82 -2.88
N GLU A 10 -30.49 -27.48 -3.35
CA GLU A 10 -29.10 -27.06 -3.14
C GLU A 10 -28.93 -25.62 -3.65
N ILE A 11 -28.53 -24.74 -2.73
CA ILE A 11 -28.11 -23.38 -3.05
C ILE A 11 -26.73 -23.49 -3.72
N PRO A 12 -26.51 -22.92 -4.92
CA PRO A 12 -25.21 -22.91 -5.56
C PRO A 12 -24.16 -22.23 -4.66
N ARG A 13 -23.00 -22.86 -4.50
CA ARG A 13 -21.90 -22.40 -3.62
C ARG A 13 -21.15 -21.22 -4.27
N PRO A 14 -20.93 -20.08 -3.60
CA PRO A 14 -20.09 -19.00 -4.11
C PRO A 14 -18.62 -19.36 -3.87
N HIS A 15 -17.83 -19.38 -4.93
CA HIS A 15 -16.39 -19.58 -4.87
C HIS A 15 -15.69 -18.24 -4.57
N SER A 16 -14.74 -18.20 -3.61
CA SER A 16 -13.77 -17.10 -3.52
C SER A 16 -12.93 -17.08 -4.81
N ILE A 17 -12.43 -15.92 -5.20
CA ILE A 17 -11.46 -15.83 -6.28
C ILE A 17 -10.23 -15.27 -5.66
N ASP A 18 -9.18 -16.00 -5.89
CA ASP A 18 -7.95 -15.86 -5.16
C ASP A 18 -6.94 -15.32 -6.17
N PHE A 19 -6.03 -14.46 -5.74
CA PHE A 19 -4.88 -14.11 -6.55
C PHE A 19 -3.65 -14.29 -5.70
N LYS A 20 -2.78 -15.22 -6.10
CA LYS A 20 -1.41 -15.15 -5.64
C LYS A 20 -0.77 -13.93 -6.28
N SER A 21 -0.19 -13.08 -5.45
CA SER A 21 0.86 -12.19 -5.90
C SER A 21 2.16 -12.83 -5.47
N SER A 22 3.05 -13.15 -6.41
CA SER A 22 4.45 -13.45 -6.06
C SER A 22 5.15 -12.23 -5.43
N TYR A 23 4.48 -11.07 -5.37
CA TYR A 23 4.98 -9.89 -4.66
C TYR A 23 4.72 -9.92 -3.14
N VAL A 24 3.82 -10.76 -2.62
CA VAL A 24 3.54 -10.81 -1.16
C VAL A 24 4.46 -11.81 -0.42
N GLU A 25 5.14 -12.71 -1.14
CA GLU A 25 6.30 -13.44 -0.62
C GLU A 25 7.61 -12.62 -0.68
N ALA A 26 7.54 -11.35 -1.10
CA ALA A 26 8.69 -10.47 -1.23
C ALA A 26 8.67 -9.29 -0.24
N THR A 27 8.35 -9.52 1.04
CA THR A 27 8.98 -8.73 2.10
C THR A 27 10.30 -9.41 2.47
N ASN A 28 11.33 -9.11 1.67
CA ASN A 28 12.75 -9.41 1.91
C ASN A 28 13.17 -10.88 2.07
N ALA A 29 13.09 -11.68 1.00
CA ALA A 29 13.96 -12.86 0.87
C ALA A 29 15.28 -12.47 0.16
N ASP A 30 16.35 -12.20 0.94
CA ASP A 30 17.67 -12.84 0.73
C ASP A 30 18.72 -12.41 1.77
N SER A 31 19.10 -13.35 2.63
CA SER A 31 20.48 -13.55 3.10
C SER A 31 20.74 -15.06 3.19
N SER A 32 21.51 -15.60 2.24
CA SER A 32 22.01 -16.97 2.30
C SER A 32 23.22 -17.08 3.24
N PHE A 33 23.12 -17.85 4.33
CA PHE A 33 23.98 -18.99 4.71
C PHE A 33 23.49 -19.58 6.06
N ASP A 34 23.59 -20.91 6.19
CA ASP A 34 22.88 -21.83 7.10
C ASP A 34 22.84 -21.51 8.63
N GLU A 35 21.61 -21.60 9.19
CA GLU A 35 21.11 -21.57 10.60
C GLU A 35 21.31 -20.29 11.48
N PRO A 36 20.36 -19.90 12.37
CA PRO A 36 18.91 -19.72 12.31
C PRO A 36 18.56 -18.20 12.27
N GLU A 37 18.65 -17.57 11.10
CA GLU A 37 18.46 -16.11 10.90
C GLU A 37 17.01 -15.70 10.56
N ASP A 38 16.12 -16.66 10.25
CA ASP A 38 14.75 -16.43 9.77
C ASP A 38 13.82 -15.80 10.82
N LEU A 39 13.98 -16.21 12.08
CA LEU A 39 13.11 -15.79 13.20
C LEU A 39 13.25 -14.30 13.57
N ARG A 40 14.44 -13.72 13.37
CA ARG A 40 14.68 -12.30 13.72
C ARG A 40 14.05 -11.33 12.74
N LEU A 41 13.89 -11.74 11.48
CA LEU A 41 13.32 -10.92 10.43
C LEU A 41 11.79 -10.80 10.60
N SER A 42 11.10 -11.91 10.89
CA SER A 42 9.65 -11.92 11.13
C SER A 42 9.25 -11.07 12.35
N HIS A 43 10.04 -11.11 13.43
CA HIS A 43 9.80 -10.30 14.63
C HIS A 43 9.94 -8.80 14.37
N PHE A 44 10.94 -8.37 13.59
CA PHE A 44 11.13 -6.96 13.26
C PHE A 44 9.99 -6.44 12.38
N GLU A 45 9.54 -7.24 11.40
CA GLU A 45 8.39 -6.92 10.57
C GLU A 45 7.11 -6.78 11.39
N ASN A 46 6.86 -7.73 12.27
CA ASN A 46 5.70 -7.70 13.16
C ASN A 46 5.72 -6.46 14.06
N GLU A 47 6.88 -6.12 14.64
CA GLU A 47 7.01 -4.87 15.41
C GLU A 47 6.70 -3.62 14.56
N TRP A 48 7.15 -3.58 13.31
CA TRP A 48 6.83 -2.48 12.38
C TRP A 48 5.32 -2.39 12.07
N TYR A 49 4.65 -3.52 11.81
CA TYR A 49 3.20 -3.57 11.62
C TYR A 49 2.44 -3.08 12.85
N ALA A 50 2.87 -3.48 14.04
CA ALA A 50 2.29 -3.00 15.28
C ALA A 50 2.52 -1.49 15.45
N GLU A 51 3.76 -1.01 15.30
CA GLU A 51 4.15 0.41 15.40
C GLU A 51 3.30 1.31 14.52
N THR A 52 3.16 0.94 13.26
CA THR A 52 2.49 1.75 12.24
C THR A 52 0.96 1.70 12.35
N SER A 53 0.42 0.72 13.08
CA SER A 53 -1.03 0.56 13.30
C SER A 53 -1.53 1.17 14.62
N GLU A 54 -0.66 1.49 15.59
CA GLU A 54 -1.07 1.95 16.93
C GLU A 54 -2.07 3.11 16.90
N ALA A 55 -1.92 4.07 15.98
CA ALA A 55 -2.82 5.23 15.88
C ALA A 55 -4.19 4.92 15.24
N TYR A 56 -4.38 3.72 14.71
CA TYR A 56 -5.54 3.29 13.94
C TYR A 56 -6.40 2.24 14.67
N ILE A 57 -6.09 1.99 15.94
CA ILE A 57 -6.81 1.02 16.79
C ILE A 57 -7.87 1.74 17.62
N ILE A 58 -9.12 1.27 17.57
CA ILE A 58 -10.26 1.76 18.34
C ILE A 58 -10.69 0.67 19.30
N GLY A 59 -10.84 1.01 20.58
CA GLY A 59 -11.24 0.05 21.61
C GLY A 59 -11.10 0.59 23.03
N PRO A 60 -11.55 -0.17 24.03
CA PRO A 60 -12.26 -1.45 23.87
C PRO A 60 -13.78 -1.24 23.69
N MET A 61 -14.35 -1.85 22.65
CA MET A 61 -15.79 -1.84 22.39
C MET A 61 -16.50 -2.90 23.26
N PRO A 62 -17.62 -2.58 23.94
CA PRO A 62 -18.40 -3.58 24.66
C PRO A 62 -18.76 -4.78 23.78
N THR A 63 -18.57 -6.00 24.26
CA THR A 63 -18.72 -7.24 23.46
C THR A 63 -20.12 -7.38 22.86
N ALA A 64 -21.16 -6.96 23.58
CA ALA A 64 -22.53 -6.94 23.05
C ALA A 64 -22.69 -6.04 21.82
N GLN A 65 -22.05 -4.85 21.82
CA GLN A 65 -22.06 -3.96 20.65
C GLN A 65 -21.18 -4.51 19.51
N PHE A 66 -20.08 -5.20 19.85
CA PHE A 66 -19.23 -5.83 18.84
C PHE A 66 -19.98 -6.92 18.07
N LEU A 67 -20.78 -7.74 18.76
CA LEU A 67 -21.57 -8.79 18.11
C LEU A 67 -22.56 -8.25 17.08
N ASP A 68 -22.96 -6.97 17.17
CA ASP A 68 -23.87 -6.32 16.20
C ASP A 68 -23.22 -6.07 14.83
N PHE A 69 -21.89 -6.23 14.70
CA PHE A 69 -21.24 -6.28 13.38
C PHE A 69 -21.69 -7.49 12.55
N LEU A 70 -22.16 -8.55 13.21
CA LEU A 70 -22.74 -9.71 12.55
C LEU A 70 -24.26 -9.74 12.80
N PRO A 71 -25.06 -10.09 11.78
CA PRO A 71 -26.51 -10.16 11.91
C PRO A 71 -26.95 -11.10 13.03
N LEU A 72 -28.09 -10.76 13.66
CA LEU A 72 -28.76 -11.68 14.58
C LEU A 72 -29.20 -12.94 13.83
N LYS A 73 -28.85 -14.11 14.38
CA LYS A 73 -29.23 -15.42 13.83
C LYS A 73 -29.99 -16.21 14.89
N ASN A 74 -30.81 -17.16 14.43
CA ASN A 74 -31.56 -18.04 15.32
C ASN A 74 -30.59 -18.89 16.14
N LYS A 75 -30.69 -18.80 17.47
CA LYS A 75 -29.83 -19.53 18.42
C LYS A 75 -30.45 -20.83 18.94
N ALA A 76 -31.66 -21.20 18.51
CA ALA A 76 -32.37 -22.36 19.03
C ALA A 76 -31.62 -23.69 18.80
N ARG A 77 -30.77 -23.76 17.76
CA ARG A 77 -29.90 -24.91 17.47
C ARG A 77 -28.44 -24.67 17.83
N MET A 78 -28.13 -23.52 18.43
CA MET A 78 -26.77 -23.21 18.85
C MET A 78 -26.40 -24.15 20.00
N PRO A 79 -25.27 -24.86 19.92
CA PRO A 79 -24.79 -25.70 21.01
C PRO A 79 -24.63 -24.90 22.30
N THR A 80 -24.92 -25.52 23.46
CA THR A 80 -24.82 -24.84 24.77
C THR A 80 -23.44 -24.23 24.96
N ALA A 81 -23.35 -22.96 25.38
CA ALA A 81 -22.08 -22.33 25.70
C ALA A 81 -21.54 -22.76 27.08
N GLN A 82 -22.40 -23.30 27.95
CA GLN A 82 -22.02 -23.68 29.30
C GLN A 82 -20.93 -24.75 29.28
N GLY A 83 -19.79 -24.45 29.89
CA GLY A 83 -18.65 -25.35 29.96
C GLY A 83 -17.92 -25.59 28.64
N ALA A 84 -18.22 -24.81 27.58
CA ALA A 84 -17.70 -25.03 26.24
C ALA A 84 -16.18 -25.04 26.16
N PHE A 85 -15.50 -24.35 27.08
CA PHE A 85 -14.06 -24.13 27.07
C PHE A 85 -13.38 -24.55 28.38
N ASN A 86 -14.05 -25.30 29.26
CA ASN A 86 -13.51 -25.63 30.60
C ASN A 86 -12.26 -26.52 30.58
N HIS A 87 -12.01 -27.22 29.48
CA HIS A 87 -10.91 -28.17 29.32
C HIS A 87 -9.76 -27.61 28.46
N LEU A 88 -9.73 -26.30 28.20
CA LEU A 88 -8.65 -25.68 27.40
C LEU A 88 -7.27 -25.88 28.04
N ASP A 89 -7.21 -26.00 29.36
CA ASP A 89 -5.97 -26.17 30.13
C ASP A 89 -5.45 -27.63 30.14
N GLU A 90 -6.27 -28.61 29.69
CA GLU A 90 -5.93 -30.04 29.69
C GLU A 90 -5.13 -30.46 28.44
N TRP A 91 -5.17 -29.65 27.38
CA TRP A 91 -4.46 -29.87 26.11
C TRP A 91 -3.51 -28.72 25.81
N ASP A 92 -2.74 -28.84 24.72
CA ASP A 92 -2.29 -27.65 24.01
C ASP A 92 -3.52 -26.76 23.70
N MET A 93 -3.43 -25.46 23.98
CA MET A 93 -4.59 -24.56 24.01
C MET A 93 -5.28 -24.46 22.64
N ALA A 94 -4.50 -24.41 21.55
CA ALA A 94 -5.05 -24.38 20.20
C ALA A 94 -5.76 -25.69 19.86
N SER A 95 -5.20 -26.82 20.30
CA SER A 95 -5.79 -28.15 20.13
C SER A 95 -7.08 -28.33 20.92
N GLY A 96 -7.10 -27.91 22.19
CA GLY A 96 -8.29 -27.91 23.02
C GLY A 96 -9.39 -27.01 22.45
N LEU A 97 -9.03 -25.84 21.93
CA LEU A 97 -9.96 -24.91 21.30
C LEU A 97 -10.55 -25.49 20.01
N ARG A 98 -9.70 -26.00 19.12
CA ARG A 98 -10.12 -26.68 17.89
C ARG A 98 -11.08 -27.82 18.19
N HIS A 99 -10.74 -28.67 19.17
CA HIS A 99 -11.59 -29.78 19.59
C HIS A 99 -12.94 -29.26 20.09
N SER A 100 -12.94 -28.30 21.01
CA SER A 100 -14.16 -27.74 21.62
C SER A 100 -15.11 -27.09 20.61
N ILE A 101 -14.57 -26.45 19.57
CA ILE A 101 -15.36 -25.88 18.48
C ILE A 101 -15.91 -26.97 17.57
N SER A 102 -15.07 -27.93 17.17
CA SER A 102 -15.40 -28.92 16.14
C SER A 102 -16.32 -30.03 16.66
N SER A 103 -16.03 -30.59 17.84
CA SER A 103 -16.79 -31.72 18.41
C SER A 103 -18.24 -31.38 18.74
N HIS A 104 -18.51 -30.10 18.99
CA HIS A 104 -19.84 -29.59 19.31
C HIS A 104 -20.48 -28.83 18.14
N ASN A 105 -19.84 -28.78 16.97
CA ASN A 105 -20.34 -28.09 15.77
C ASN A 105 -20.73 -26.61 16.05
N ARG A 106 -19.86 -25.87 16.74
CA ARG A 106 -20.13 -24.47 17.16
C ARG A 106 -20.00 -23.47 16.01
N CYS A 107 -19.33 -23.86 14.93
CA CYS A 107 -19.15 -23.06 13.71
C CYS A 107 -19.46 -23.95 12.48
N PRO A 108 -20.74 -24.27 12.22
CA PRO A 108 -21.12 -25.22 11.18
C PRO A 108 -20.74 -24.77 9.77
N GLY A 109 -20.32 -25.70 8.91
CA GLY A 109 -19.90 -25.43 7.53
C GLY A 109 -18.44 -24.98 7.38
N PHE A 110 -17.69 -24.97 8.49
CA PHE A 110 -16.28 -24.59 8.51
C PHE A 110 -15.44 -25.63 9.25
N VAL A 111 -14.17 -25.73 8.83
CA VAL A 111 -13.15 -26.60 9.44
C VAL A 111 -12.02 -25.73 9.97
N PHE A 112 -11.49 -26.11 11.13
CA PHE A 112 -10.34 -25.45 11.75
C PHE A 112 -9.09 -26.30 11.55
N GLN A 113 -8.05 -25.68 11.00
CA GLN A 113 -6.74 -26.26 10.79
C GLN A 113 -5.70 -25.46 11.57
N TYR A 114 -4.55 -26.08 11.85
CA TYR A 114 -3.42 -25.34 12.39
C TYR A 114 -2.74 -24.62 11.24
N ASN A 115 -2.46 -23.34 11.44
CA ASN A 115 -1.45 -22.65 10.67
C ASN A 115 -0.14 -22.89 11.40
N ASN A 116 0.80 -23.59 10.78
CA ASN A 116 2.14 -23.66 11.34
C ASN A 116 2.71 -22.24 11.25
N PRO A 117 3.05 -21.58 12.37
CA PRO A 117 3.79 -20.34 12.29
C PRO A 117 5.13 -20.63 11.62
N ASP A 118 5.69 -19.64 10.93
CA ASP A 118 7.04 -19.69 10.37
C ASP A 118 8.13 -19.86 11.45
N ASP A 119 7.74 -19.87 12.73
CA ASP A 119 8.61 -19.86 13.92
C ASP A 119 8.26 -21.02 14.88
N GLU A 120 9.26 -21.84 15.22
CA GLU A 120 9.14 -22.94 16.19
C GLU A 120 8.88 -22.45 17.64
N GLU A 121 9.16 -21.18 17.96
CA GLU A 121 8.84 -20.57 19.27
C GLU A 121 7.40 -20.05 19.39
N ASP A 122 6.69 -19.88 18.27
CA ASP A 122 5.32 -19.36 18.26
C ASP A 122 4.28 -20.48 18.42
N GLU A 123 3.29 -20.25 19.29
CA GLU A 123 2.18 -21.19 19.45
C GLU A 123 1.32 -21.26 18.17
N PRO A 124 0.81 -22.46 17.83
CA PRO A 124 0.08 -22.66 16.60
C PRO A 124 -1.21 -21.87 16.62
N ALA A 125 -1.43 -21.13 15.55
CA ALA A 125 -2.64 -20.34 15.41
C ALA A 125 -3.69 -21.13 14.60
N LEU A 126 -4.98 -20.88 14.85
CA LEU A 126 -6.05 -21.60 14.14
C LEU A 126 -6.55 -20.79 12.96
N ILE A 127 -6.66 -21.48 11.83
CA ILE A 127 -7.22 -20.96 10.60
C ILE A 127 -8.52 -21.67 10.28
N MET A 128 -9.52 -20.90 9.89
CA MET A 128 -10.83 -21.43 9.53
C MET A 128 -11.01 -21.41 8.02
N LYS A 129 -11.45 -22.54 7.46
CA LYS A 129 -11.78 -22.70 6.03
C LYS A 129 -13.21 -23.21 5.87
N MET A 130 -13.84 -22.93 4.74
CA MET A 130 -15.10 -23.57 4.37
C MET A 130 -14.89 -25.08 4.24
N SER A 131 -15.85 -25.89 4.68
CA SER A 131 -15.80 -27.35 4.47
C SER A 131 -16.08 -27.67 2.98
N SER A 132 -15.07 -28.11 2.22
CA SER A 132 -15.22 -28.60 0.84
C SER A 132 -14.70 -30.04 0.70
N ASP A 133 -15.33 -30.82 -0.19
CA ASP A 133 -14.92 -32.20 -0.52
C ASP A 133 -13.71 -32.28 -1.47
N ASP A 134 -13.34 -31.15 -2.11
CA ASP A 134 -12.13 -30.99 -2.91
C ASP A 134 -11.03 -30.37 -2.06
N ASP A 135 -10.18 -31.20 -1.45
CA ASP A 135 -8.98 -30.78 -0.72
C ASP A 135 -7.87 -30.23 -1.66
N ASP A 136 -8.03 -30.37 -2.98
CA ASP A 136 -6.93 -30.27 -3.96
C ASP A 136 -6.84 -28.95 -4.74
N ILE A 137 -7.73 -27.97 -4.50
CA ILE A 137 -7.79 -26.75 -5.35
C ILE A 137 -7.48 -25.43 -4.63
N ARG A 138 -7.42 -25.36 -3.30
CA ARG A 138 -7.25 -24.05 -2.60
C ARG A 138 -6.37 -24.12 -1.36
N GLY A 139 -5.07 -24.28 -1.58
CA GLY A 139 -4.07 -24.00 -0.55
C GLY A 139 -4.06 -22.50 -0.22
N GLU A 140 -4.02 -22.17 1.08
CA GLU A 140 -3.51 -20.88 1.64
C GLU A 140 -4.46 -19.71 1.95
N TYR A 141 -5.80 -19.86 2.02
CA TYR A 141 -6.68 -18.73 2.44
C TYR A 141 -7.72 -19.06 3.50
N TYR A 142 -7.99 -18.08 4.38
CA TYR A 142 -8.72 -18.26 5.64
C TYR A 142 -9.92 -17.32 5.75
N GLU A 143 -11.04 -17.85 6.23
CA GLU A 143 -12.29 -17.13 6.50
C GLU A 143 -12.26 -16.37 7.82
N LEU A 144 -11.57 -16.96 8.80
CA LEU A 144 -11.33 -16.39 10.11
C LEU A 144 -9.97 -16.90 10.59
N PHE A 145 -9.27 -16.02 11.27
CA PHE A 145 -8.02 -16.34 11.93
C PHE A 145 -8.17 -16.20 13.45
N ILE A 146 -7.66 -17.17 14.22
CA ILE A 146 -7.65 -17.15 15.69
C ILE A 146 -6.21 -17.26 16.18
N ASP A 147 -5.68 -16.18 16.76
CA ASP A 147 -4.39 -16.19 17.45
C ASP A 147 -4.56 -16.83 18.81
N VAL A 148 -3.83 -17.91 19.08
CA VAL A 148 -3.89 -18.63 20.35
C VAL A 148 -2.53 -18.54 21.02
N GLN A 149 -2.53 -17.97 22.23
CA GLN A 149 -1.33 -17.76 23.03
C GLN A 149 -1.62 -18.19 24.46
N LYS A 150 -0.75 -19.01 25.07
CA LYS A 150 -0.94 -19.50 26.45
C LYS A 150 -0.71 -18.44 27.51
N ASP A 151 0.16 -17.46 27.24
CA ASP A 151 0.48 -16.38 28.19
C ASP A 151 -0.60 -15.30 28.22
N GLU A 152 -1.31 -15.18 29.34
CA GLU A 152 -2.28 -14.10 29.61
C GLU A 152 -1.64 -12.70 29.56
N GLN A 153 -0.33 -12.60 29.79
CA GLN A 153 0.40 -11.34 29.68
C GLN A 153 0.78 -11.01 28.22
N GLY A 154 0.39 -11.81 27.23
CA GLY A 154 0.64 -11.56 25.82
C GLY A 154 -0.21 -10.44 25.20
N ASP A 155 -1.31 -10.05 25.85
CA ASP A 155 -2.24 -9.07 25.30
C ASP A 155 -1.63 -7.65 25.26
N PHE A 156 -1.51 -7.12 24.04
CA PHE A 156 -1.02 -5.76 23.79
C PHE A 156 -2.10 -4.70 24.08
N LEU A 157 -3.37 -5.10 24.04
CA LEU A 157 -4.53 -4.26 24.28
C LEU A 157 -4.98 -4.42 25.75
N ARG A 158 -5.36 -3.34 26.42
CA ARG A 158 -5.66 -3.34 27.86
C ARG A 158 -6.94 -2.60 28.18
N ASP A 159 -7.90 -3.33 28.71
CA ASP A 159 -9.16 -2.73 29.12
C ASP A 159 -8.98 -1.81 30.33
N PRO A 160 -9.80 -0.75 30.45
CA PRO A 160 -9.82 0.09 31.64
C PRO A 160 -10.34 -0.74 32.83
N PRO A 161 -9.66 -0.71 33.99
CA PRO A 161 -10.21 -1.31 35.21
C PRO A 161 -11.58 -0.72 35.58
N PRO A 162 -12.43 -1.46 36.31
CA PRO A 162 -13.73 -0.94 36.74
C PRO A 162 -13.61 0.40 37.47
N GLY A 163 -14.43 1.38 37.07
CA GLY A 163 -14.46 2.72 37.67
C GLY A 163 -13.38 3.70 37.19
N VAL A 164 -12.46 3.27 36.31
CA VAL A 164 -11.47 4.18 35.68
C VAL A 164 -12.11 4.97 34.54
N ASP A 165 -11.77 6.26 34.47
CA ASP A 165 -12.13 7.12 33.34
C ASP A 165 -11.52 6.58 32.04
N ARG A 166 -12.37 6.05 31.17
CA ARG A 166 -11.97 5.46 29.87
C ARG A 166 -11.22 6.47 29.01
N ALA A 167 -11.59 7.75 29.05
CA ALA A 167 -10.96 8.78 28.23
C ALA A 167 -9.47 8.97 28.59
N ARG A 168 -9.09 8.69 29.85
CA ARG A 168 -7.72 8.82 30.36
C ARG A 168 -6.93 7.51 30.37
N HIS A 169 -7.58 6.38 30.08
CA HIS A 169 -6.94 5.07 30.10
C HIS A 169 -6.18 4.79 28.81
N SER A 170 -4.94 4.31 28.92
CA SER A 170 -4.17 3.86 27.77
C SER A 170 -4.59 2.46 27.37
N PHE A 171 -5.30 2.36 26.25
CA PHE A 171 -5.70 1.07 25.69
C PHE A 171 -4.52 0.23 25.20
N LEU A 172 -3.43 0.88 24.80
CA LEU A 172 -2.20 0.19 24.42
C LEU A 172 -1.32 0.01 25.65
N ARG A 173 -0.65 -1.13 25.75
CA ARG A 173 0.25 -1.41 26.87
C ARG A 173 1.41 -0.41 26.94
N THR A 174 1.36 0.50 27.92
CA THR A 174 2.42 1.45 28.28
C THR A 174 3.36 0.86 29.35
N LEU A 175 4.63 1.26 29.35
CA LEU A 175 5.64 0.75 30.29
C LEU A 175 5.55 1.41 31.67
N GLY A 176 5.55 0.57 32.71
CA GLY A 176 6.25 0.82 33.97
C GLY A 176 7.67 0.21 33.91
N HIS A 177 8.61 0.81 34.63
CA HIS A 177 10.08 0.75 34.44
C HIS A 177 10.83 -0.62 34.44
N ILE A 178 10.21 -1.81 34.43
CA ILE A 178 10.95 -3.06 34.79
C ILE A 178 10.95 -4.20 33.75
N HIS A 179 10.07 -4.26 32.73
CA HIS A 179 10.08 -5.41 31.78
C HIS A 179 9.88 -5.03 30.30
N LYS A 180 10.97 -4.57 29.66
CA LYS A 180 11.00 -4.19 28.23
C LYS A 180 10.67 -5.38 27.29
N SER A 181 11.27 -6.55 27.55
CA SER A 181 11.16 -7.76 26.71
C SER A 181 9.73 -8.31 26.56
N LYS A 182 8.92 -8.27 27.63
CA LYS A 182 7.53 -8.75 27.58
C LYS A 182 6.62 -7.88 26.71
N ARG A 183 6.87 -6.56 26.67
CA ARG A 183 6.11 -5.65 25.79
C ARG A 183 6.49 -5.87 24.33
N GLU A 184 7.79 -6.02 24.04
CA GLU A 184 8.29 -6.30 22.69
C GLU A 184 7.64 -7.57 22.14
N LYS A 185 7.59 -8.66 22.93
CA LYS A 185 6.88 -9.90 22.54
C LYS A 185 5.38 -9.70 22.32
N ALA A 186 4.67 -9.03 23.23
CA ALA A 186 3.23 -8.74 23.07
C ALA A 186 2.95 -7.90 21.82
N ARG A 187 3.83 -6.94 21.53
CA ARG A 187 3.75 -6.08 20.35
C ARG A 187 4.00 -6.85 19.07
N GLN A 188 4.99 -7.74 19.03
CA GLN A 188 5.25 -8.63 17.90
C GLN A 188 4.03 -9.53 17.61
N LYS A 189 3.44 -10.15 18.63
CA LYS A 189 2.21 -10.96 18.47
C LYS A 189 1.04 -10.15 17.92
N PHE A 190 0.85 -8.92 18.40
CA PHE A 190 -0.14 -8.02 17.81
C PHE A 190 0.21 -7.64 16.37
N GLY A 191 1.48 -7.41 16.07
CA GLY A 191 2.01 -7.17 14.73
C GLY A 191 1.64 -8.25 13.72
N ARG A 192 1.75 -9.52 14.14
CA ARG A 192 1.32 -10.68 13.33
C ARG A 192 -0.19 -10.63 13.02
N ASN A 193 -1.02 -10.28 14.00
CA ASN A 193 -2.46 -10.08 13.77
C ASN A 193 -2.74 -9.00 12.72
N VAL A 194 -2.01 -7.88 12.81
CA VAL A 194 -2.11 -6.78 11.83
C VAL A 194 -1.75 -7.29 10.44
N ARG A 195 -0.60 -7.95 10.29
CA ARG A 195 -0.10 -8.52 9.02
C ARG A 195 -1.14 -9.44 8.39
N TRP A 196 -1.59 -10.46 9.11
CA TRP A 196 -2.55 -11.43 8.59
C TRP A 196 -3.90 -10.82 8.24
N ALA A 197 -4.38 -9.84 9.01
CA ALA A 197 -5.59 -9.12 8.65
C ALA A 197 -5.41 -8.26 7.40
N THR A 198 -4.28 -7.57 7.24
CA THR A 198 -4.00 -6.78 6.03
C THR A 198 -3.81 -7.66 4.80
N ASP A 199 -3.20 -8.83 4.95
CA ASP A 199 -3.02 -9.82 3.88
C ASP A 199 -4.38 -10.37 3.41
N ALA A 200 -5.28 -10.66 4.35
CA ALA A 200 -6.65 -11.08 4.01
C ALA A 200 -7.43 -9.99 3.25
N LEU A 201 -7.27 -8.72 3.65
CA LEU A 201 -7.95 -7.59 2.99
C LEU A 201 -7.48 -7.41 1.53
N VAL A 202 -6.17 -7.55 1.29
CA VAL A 202 -5.60 -7.33 -0.05
C VAL A 202 -5.76 -8.54 -0.95
N ASN A 203 -5.57 -9.77 -0.46
CA ASN A 203 -5.50 -10.97 -1.31
C ASN A 203 -6.85 -11.68 -1.56
N GLN A 204 -7.92 -11.39 -0.80
CA GLN A 204 -9.21 -12.11 -0.89
C GLN A 204 -10.41 -11.25 -1.31
N HIS A 205 -10.22 -10.09 -1.96
CA HIS A 205 -11.31 -9.16 -2.31
C HIS A 205 -12.25 -8.85 -1.13
N ARG A 206 -11.70 -8.42 0.00
CA ARG A 206 -12.48 -8.12 1.21
C ARG A 206 -12.67 -6.63 1.43
N LEU A 207 -13.86 -6.27 1.93
CA LEU A 207 -14.22 -4.94 2.45
C LEU A 207 -13.88 -4.81 3.95
N LEU A 208 -13.90 -5.93 4.66
CA LEU A 208 -13.54 -6.05 6.07
C LEU A 208 -13.06 -7.48 6.36
N TYR A 209 -12.42 -7.66 7.50
CA TYR A 209 -11.98 -8.97 7.98
C TYR A 209 -12.25 -9.09 9.48
N PHE A 210 -12.50 -10.31 9.96
CA PHE A 210 -12.60 -10.58 11.39
C PHE A 210 -11.45 -11.48 11.83
N SER A 211 -11.00 -11.32 13.07
CA SER A 211 -10.14 -12.29 13.73
C SER A 211 -10.45 -12.37 15.22
N VAL A 212 -9.89 -13.37 15.88
CA VAL A 212 -9.99 -13.56 17.33
C VAL A 212 -8.56 -13.63 17.89
N ALA A 213 -8.31 -12.98 19.01
CA ALA A 213 -7.05 -13.10 19.73
C ALA A 213 -7.31 -13.68 21.13
N ILE A 214 -6.59 -14.74 21.48
CA ILE A 214 -6.71 -15.47 22.74
C ILE A 214 -5.37 -15.47 23.44
N HIS A 215 -5.36 -15.02 24.70
CA HIS A 215 -4.21 -14.92 25.58
C HIS A 215 -4.57 -15.59 26.92
N GLY A 216 -4.09 -16.82 27.13
CA GLY A 216 -4.54 -17.70 28.18
C GLY A 216 -6.05 -17.94 28.09
N THR A 217 -6.78 -17.64 29.16
CA THR A 217 -8.25 -17.75 29.18
C THR A 217 -8.97 -16.50 28.64
N SER A 218 -8.24 -15.44 28.31
CA SER A 218 -8.80 -14.15 27.86
C SER A 218 -8.89 -14.08 26.34
N ALA A 219 -10.04 -13.70 25.80
CA ALA A 219 -10.27 -13.57 24.37
C ALA A 219 -10.73 -12.16 23.97
N ARG A 220 -10.42 -11.77 22.73
CA ARG A 220 -10.90 -10.55 22.07
C ARG A 220 -11.40 -10.85 20.67
N LEU A 221 -12.48 -10.18 20.29
CA LEU A 221 -12.95 -10.14 18.92
C LEU A 221 -12.38 -8.89 18.24
N LEU A 222 -11.89 -9.06 17.01
CA LEU A 222 -11.21 -8.02 16.25
C LEU A 222 -11.90 -7.85 14.89
N ARG A 223 -12.24 -6.61 14.53
CA ARG A 223 -12.80 -6.25 13.22
C ARG A 223 -11.86 -5.28 12.53
N TRP A 224 -11.41 -5.66 11.35
CA TRP A 224 -10.48 -4.93 10.51
C TRP A 224 -11.23 -4.39 9.29
N ASP A 225 -10.94 -3.16 8.91
CA ASP A 225 -11.24 -2.65 7.57
C ASP A 225 -10.05 -1.78 7.11
N PRO A 226 -10.01 -1.34 5.83
CA PRO A 226 -8.89 -0.57 5.30
C PRO A 226 -8.57 0.74 6.05
N SER A 227 -9.41 1.19 6.99
CA SER A 227 -9.12 2.37 7.83
C SER A 227 -8.52 2.05 9.19
N GLY A 228 -8.66 0.82 9.70
CA GLY A 228 -8.16 0.47 11.03
C GLY A 228 -8.77 -0.78 11.66
N LEU A 229 -8.57 -0.89 12.97
CA LEU A 229 -9.04 -1.98 13.82
C LEU A 229 -10.07 -1.48 14.84
N VAL A 230 -11.19 -2.19 15.00
CA VAL A 230 -12.04 -2.13 16.20
C VAL A 230 -11.78 -3.40 17.03
N ALA A 231 -11.39 -3.23 18.29
CA ALA A 231 -11.18 -4.32 19.23
C ALA A 231 -12.27 -4.34 20.31
N SER A 232 -12.80 -5.52 20.63
CA SER A 232 -13.71 -5.70 21.74
C SER A 232 -13.02 -5.53 23.09
N GLU A 233 -13.81 -5.34 24.15
CA GLU A 233 -13.43 -5.69 25.51
C GLU A 233 -12.96 -7.15 25.57
N ALA A 234 -11.98 -7.41 26.42
CA ALA A 234 -11.53 -8.74 26.74
C ALA A 234 -12.62 -9.48 27.53
N PHE A 235 -12.77 -10.77 27.27
CA PHE A 235 -13.69 -11.63 28.01
C PHE A 235 -13.02 -12.96 28.32
N ASN A 236 -13.29 -13.48 29.51
CA ASN A 236 -12.77 -14.78 29.93
C ASN A 236 -13.61 -15.90 29.32
N LEU A 237 -12.96 -16.88 28.68
CA LEU A 237 -13.60 -18.01 28.00
C LEU A 237 -14.30 -18.99 28.96
N HIS A 238 -13.90 -19.05 30.22
CA HIS A 238 -14.55 -19.88 31.24
C HIS A 238 -15.74 -19.15 31.87
N GLU A 239 -15.61 -17.84 32.10
CA GLU A 239 -16.67 -17.04 32.73
C GLU A 239 -17.78 -16.62 31.75
N LYS A 240 -17.41 -16.28 30.50
CA LYS A 240 -18.30 -15.78 29.45
C LYS A 240 -18.13 -16.53 28.12
N PRO A 241 -18.22 -17.88 28.10
CA PRO A 241 -18.06 -18.69 26.89
C PRO A 241 -19.09 -18.35 25.79
N GLU A 242 -20.24 -17.79 26.17
CA GLU A 242 -21.33 -17.44 25.27
C GLU A 242 -20.94 -16.40 24.23
N ILE A 243 -19.97 -15.53 24.52
CA ILE A 243 -19.54 -14.47 23.60
C ILE A 243 -18.86 -15.08 22.37
N LEU A 244 -17.87 -15.97 22.56
CA LEU A 244 -17.19 -16.63 21.45
C LEU A 244 -18.11 -17.63 20.73
N CYS A 245 -18.91 -18.39 21.47
CA CYS A 245 -19.87 -19.32 20.87
C CYS A 245 -20.87 -18.58 19.98
N GLU A 246 -21.40 -17.45 20.44
CA GLU A 246 -22.33 -16.64 19.67
C GLU A 246 -21.68 -15.97 18.46
N PHE A 247 -20.45 -15.45 18.61
CA PHE A 247 -19.70 -14.89 17.49
C PHE A 247 -19.51 -15.92 16.38
N LEU A 248 -18.97 -17.10 16.71
CA LEU A 248 -18.76 -18.19 15.74
C LEU A 248 -20.07 -18.66 15.11
N TRP A 249 -21.14 -18.75 15.90
CA TRP A 249 -22.46 -19.11 15.39
C TRP A 249 -23.01 -18.07 14.41
N ARG A 250 -22.95 -16.78 14.76
CA ARG A 250 -23.39 -15.69 13.87
C ARG A 250 -22.54 -15.64 12.61
N PHE A 251 -21.22 -15.83 12.74
CA PHE A 251 -20.27 -15.86 11.63
C PHE A 251 -20.56 -17.00 10.65
N ALA A 252 -20.75 -18.23 11.17
CA ALA A 252 -21.04 -19.41 10.36
C ALA A 252 -22.32 -19.26 9.52
N HIS A 253 -23.30 -18.53 10.04
CA HIS A 253 -24.58 -18.30 9.37
C HIS A 253 -24.66 -16.95 8.63
N ALA A 254 -23.59 -16.15 8.65
CA ALA A 254 -23.48 -14.91 7.90
C ALA A 254 -23.27 -15.21 6.41
N SER A 255 -23.79 -14.35 5.53
CA SER A 255 -23.46 -14.43 4.10
C SER A 255 -21.97 -14.12 3.87
N THR A 256 -21.42 -14.47 2.71
CA THR A 256 -20.04 -14.10 2.34
C THR A 256 -19.80 -12.59 2.44
N VAL A 257 -20.79 -11.78 2.06
CA VAL A 257 -20.74 -10.31 2.17
C VAL A 257 -20.73 -9.86 3.63
N GLU A 258 -21.58 -10.46 4.48
CA GLU A 258 -21.59 -10.17 5.93
C GLU A 258 -20.28 -10.61 6.61
N ARG A 259 -19.60 -11.63 6.07
CA ARG A 259 -18.24 -12.03 6.46
C ARG A 259 -17.13 -11.15 5.88
N GLY A 260 -17.47 -10.25 4.97
CA GLY A 260 -16.61 -9.20 4.48
C GLY A 260 -16.14 -9.29 3.02
N TYR A 261 -16.60 -10.26 2.22
CA TYR A 261 -16.29 -10.30 0.79
C TYR A 261 -16.97 -9.17 0.01
N ASP A 262 -16.29 -8.63 -1.00
CA ASP A 262 -16.84 -7.63 -1.90
C ASP A 262 -17.91 -8.24 -2.81
N PRO A 263 -19.19 -7.82 -2.71
CA PRO A 263 -20.27 -8.35 -3.52
C PRO A 263 -20.18 -7.98 -5.01
N THR A 264 -19.24 -7.11 -5.39
CA THR A 264 -19.05 -6.66 -6.78
C THR A 264 -18.00 -7.47 -7.53
N VAL A 265 -17.46 -8.52 -6.91
CA VAL A 265 -16.45 -9.42 -7.46
C VAL A 265 -16.99 -10.85 -7.46
N GLU A 266 -16.88 -11.54 -8.59
CA GLU A 266 -17.38 -12.91 -8.74
C GLU A 266 -16.50 -13.77 -9.65
N PRO A 267 -16.45 -15.10 -9.46
CA PRO A 267 -15.62 -15.98 -10.26
C PRO A 267 -15.91 -15.84 -11.74
N ALA A 268 -14.86 -15.78 -12.55
CA ALA A 268 -15.01 -15.85 -13.98
C ALA A 268 -15.50 -17.25 -14.38
N SER A 269 -16.37 -17.30 -15.38
CA SER A 269 -16.71 -18.56 -16.05
C SER A 269 -15.49 -19.12 -16.81
N LYS A 270 -15.48 -20.42 -17.10
CA LYS A 270 -14.42 -21.05 -17.92
C LYS A 270 -14.22 -20.36 -19.28
N TYR A 271 -15.30 -19.83 -19.87
CA TYR A 271 -15.24 -19.07 -21.12
C TYR A 271 -14.57 -17.70 -20.93
N GLU A 272 -14.88 -17.00 -19.85
CA GLU A 272 -14.24 -15.73 -19.51
C GLU A 272 -12.76 -15.91 -19.20
N GLU A 273 -12.39 -16.95 -18.46
CA GLU A 273 -11.00 -17.29 -18.20
C GLU A 273 -10.24 -17.59 -19.50
N TYR A 274 -10.80 -18.43 -20.38
CA TYR A 274 -10.22 -18.68 -21.71
C TYR A 274 -10.01 -17.38 -22.50
N ARG A 275 -11.00 -16.49 -22.48
CA ARG A 275 -10.92 -15.18 -23.15
C ARG A 275 -9.85 -14.28 -22.52
N PHE A 276 -9.76 -14.23 -21.19
CA PHE A 276 -8.75 -13.47 -20.47
C PHE A 276 -7.35 -13.91 -20.90
N LYS A 277 -7.07 -15.22 -20.81
CA LYS A 277 -5.78 -15.80 -21.21
C LYS A 277 -5.46 -15.51 -22.67
N THR A 278 -6.44 -15.68 -23.57
CA THR A 278 -6.25 -15.43 -25.00
C THR A 278 -5.86 -13.98 -25.28
N VAL A 279 -6.62 -13.01 -24.77
CA VAL A 279 -6.37 -11.57 -25.00
C VAL A 279 -5.02 -11.16 -24.40
N LEU A 280 -4.70 -11.64 -23.20
CA LEU A 280 -3.41 -11.42 -22.55
C LEU A 280 -2.24 -11.96 -23.39
N SER A 281 -2.33 -13.18 -23.93
CA SER A 281 -1.26 -13.76 -24.75
C SER A 281 -0.95 -12.93 -25.99
N TYR A 282 -1.97 -12.51 -26.75
CA TYR A 282 -1.76 -11.68 -27.95
C TYR A 282 -1.15 -10.33 -27.60
N TYR A 283 -1.62 -9.69 -26.54
CA TYR A 283 -1.06 -8.42 -26.08
C TYR A 283 0.40 -8.53 -25.66
N LEU A 284 0.75 -9.58 -24.92
CA LEU A 284 2.14 -9.81 -24.51
C LEU A 284 3.06 -10.08 -25.71
N CYS A 285 2.61 -10.81 -26.73
CA CYS A 285 3.39 -10.96 -27.96
C CYS A 285 3.74 -9.61 -28.59
N GLU A 286 2.78 -8.68 -28.66
CA GLU A 286 3.00 -7.34 -29.21
C GLU A 286 4.01 -6.53 -28.38
N GLN A 287 3.81 -6.45 -27.06
CA GLN A 287 4.68 -5.70 -26.15
C GLN A 287 6.12 -6.25 -26.10
N LEU A 288 6.26 -7.57 -26.23
CA LEU A 288 7.56 -8.26 -26.25
C LEU A 288 8.22 -8.25 -27.64
N GLY A 289 7.49 -7.84 -28.69
CA GLY A 289 7.99 -7.85 -30.08
C GLY A 289 8.11 -9.25 -30.69
N LEU A 290 7.31 -10.22 -30.22
CA LEU A 290 7.28 -11.59 -30.74
C LEU A 290 6.50 -11.64 -32.06
N SER A 291 7.09 -12.26 -33.09
CA SER A 291 6.53 -12.26 -34.44
C SER A 291 5.52 -13.39 -34.65
N LEU A 292 4.23 -13.06 -34.72
CA LEU A 292 3.16 -14.03 -34.99
C LEU A 292 2.90 -14.14 -36.50
N ARG A 293 3.29 -15.27 -37.12
CA ARG A 293 2.95 -15.56 -38.52
C ARG A 293 1.49 -16.00 -38.60
N ASN A 294 0.74 -15.43 -39.55
CA ASN A 294 -0.70 -15.68 -39.72
C ASN A 294 -1.54 -15.41 -38.45
N ASN A 295 -1.05 -14.54 -37.56
CA ASN A 295 -1.70 -14.21 -36.29
C ASN A 295 -2.02 -15.44 -35.41
N SER A 296 -1.12 -16.44 -35.40
CA SER A 296 -1.25 -17.66 -34.62
C SER A 296 -0.13 -17.79 -33.59
N LEU A 297 -0.48 -18.05 -32.33
CA LEU A 297 0.48 -18.39 -31.28
C LEU A 297 1.27 -19.66 -31.62
N ASP A 298 0.74 -20.51 -32.51
CA ASP A 298 1.42 -21.74 -32.93
C ASP A 298 2.63 -21.51 -33.84
N SER A 299 2.81 -20.30 -34.36
CA SER A 299 3.96 -19.97 -35.19
C SER A 299 5.23 -19.65 -34.39
N LEU A 300 5.12 -19.47 -33.07
CA LEU A 300 6.24 -19.12 -32.20
C LEU A 300 7.22 -20.28 -32.09
N SER A 301 8.51 -19.95 -32.11
CA SER A 301 9.59 -20.89 -31.77
C SER A 301 9.54 -21.28 -30.30
N ASP A 302 10.21 -22.37 -29.93
CA ASP A 302 10.19 -22.89 -28.55
C ASP A 302 10.73 -21.86 -27.54
N SER A 303 11.76 -21.10 -27.90
CA SER A 303 12.31 -20.03 -27.04
C SER A 303 11.31 -18.89 -26.86
N GLU A 304 10.62 -18.46 -27.92
CA GLU A 304 9.59 -17.42 -27.84
C GLU A 304 8.39 -17.87 -27.00
N ARG A 305 8.02 -19.16 -27.07
CA ARG A 305 6.94 -19.71 -26.23
C ARG A 305 7.30 -19.71 -24.76
N ILE A 306 8.55 -20.03 -24.41
CA ILE A 306 9.02 -19.95 -23.01
C ILE A 306 8.98 -18.50 -22.51
N ILE A 307 9.46 -17.55 -23.30
CA ILE A 307 9.42 -16.12 -22.96
C ILE A 307 7.97 -15.63 -22.76
N LEU A 308 7.07 -16.01 -23.67
CA LEU A 308 5.66 -15.67 -23.57
C LEU A 308 5.01 -16.31 -22.34
N GLN A 309 5.24 -17.60 -22.09
CA GLN A 309 4.66 -18.31 -20.96
C GLN A 309 5.13 -17.72 -19.63
N ASN A 310 6.43 -17.46 -19.47
CA ASN A 310 6.99 -16.78 -18.31
C ASN A 310 6.36 -15.39 -18.08
N SER A 311 5.97 -14.70 -19.16
CA SER A 311 5.30 -13.40 -19.06
C SER A 311 3.80 -13.53 -18.74
N ILE A 312 3.13 -14.56 -19.25
CA ILE A 312 1.74 -14.88 -18.91
C ILE A 312 1.62 -15.22 -17.43
N ASP A 313 2.52 -16.03 -16.89
CA ASP A 313 2.47 -16.52 -15.51
C ASP A 313 2.60 -15.39 -14.46
N LYS A 314 3.17 -14.24 -14.85
CA LYS A 314 3.18 -13.02 -14.02
C LYS A 314 1.78 -12.42 -13.80
N HIS A 315 0.85 -12.67 -14.73
CA HIS A 315 -0.47 -12.04 -14.74
C HIS A 315 -1.63 -13.04 -14.63
N TYR A 316 -1.39 -14.33 -14.87
CA TYR A 316 -2.41 -15.36 -14.97
C TYR A 316 -2.08 -16.58 -14.12
N GLU A 317 -3.09 -17.11 -13.44
CA GLU A 317 -3.07 -18.39 -12.75
C GLU A 317 -4.37 -19.15 -13.09
N PRO A 318 -4.28 -20.43 -13.49
CA PRO A 318 -5.46 -21.21 -13.85
C PRO A 318 -6.48 -21.32 -12.70
N GLY A 319 -7.76 -21.13 -13.00
CA GLY A 319 -8.86 -21.20 -12.03
C GLY A 319 -8.98 -19.98 -11.11
N HIS A 320 -8.13 -18.98 -11.31
CA HIS A 320 -8.01 -17.80 -10.44
C HIS A 320 -8.38 -16.52 -11.18
N VAL A 321 -9.23 -16.57 -12.22
CA VAL A 321 -9.71 -15.34 -12.89
C VAL A 321 -10.99 -14.85 -12.21
N ALA A 322 -11.02 -13.56 -11.86
CA ALA A 322 -12.20 -12.90 -11.31
C ALA A 322 -12.84 -11.97 -12.33
N ALA A 323 -14.16 -11.82 -12.24
CA ALA A 323 -14.88 -10.73 -12.86
C ALA A 323 -15.23 -9.65 -11.83
N VAL A 324 -14.64 -8.48 -12.01
CA VAL A 324 -14.87 -7.30 -11.17
C VAL A 324 -15.88 -6.39 -11.86
N SER A 325 -16.92 -5.98 -11.14
CA SER A 325 -17.94 -5.06 -11.68
C SER A 325 -17.40 -3.63 -11.70
N ILE A 326 -17.49 -2.96 -12.84
CA ILE A 326 -17.03 -1.58 -13.05
C ILE A 326 -18.21 -0.71 -13.47
N VAL A 327 -18.26 0.54 -12.99
CA VAL A 327 -19.29 1.52 -13.37
C VAL A 327 -18.77 2.29 -14.59
N GLU A 328 -19.37 2.08 -15.77
CA GLU A 328 -18.88 2.70 -17.01
C GLU A 328 -19.52 4.06 -17.26
N LYS A 329 -20.84 4.19 -17.05
CA LYS A 329 -21.58 5.45 -17.22
C LYS A 329 -22.74 5.54 -16.24
N VAL A 330 -23.01 6.77 -15.79
CA VAL A 330 -24.27 7.15 -15.16
C VAL A 330 -25.07 7.93 -16.19
N ASP A 331 -26.22 7.40 -16.63
CA ASP A 331 -27.06 8.13 -17.58
C ASP A 331 -27.79 9.33 -16.91
N LYS A 332 -28.48 10.14 -17.72
CA LYS A 332 -29.24 11.31 -17.23
C LYS A 332 -30.37 10.95 -16.26
N ALA A 333 -30.78 9.67 -16.22
CA ALA A 333 -31.77 9.14 -15.31
C ALA A 333 -31.15 8.53 -14.04
N GLY A 334 -29.81 8.54 -13.91
CA GLY A 334 -29.07 7.98 -12.79
C GLY A 334 -28.82 6.46 -12.89
N VAL A 335 -29.15 5.83 -14.02
CA VAL A 335 -28.95 4.39 -14.24
C VAL A 335 -27.46 4.14 -14.52
N ARG A 336 -26.89 3.19 -13.78
CA ARG A 336 -25.47 2.84 -13.86
C ARG A 336 -25.28 1.66 -14.81
N GLN A 337 -24.58 1.86 -15.92
CA GLN A 337 -24.17 0.74 -16.75
C GLN A 337 -22.98 0.03 -16.11
N LEU A 338 -23.18 -1.21 -15.67
CA LEU A 338 -22.12 -2.05 -15.13
C LEU A 338 -21.48 -2.90 -16.22
N LYS A 339 -20.16 -2.93 -16.24
CA LYS A 339 -19.37 -3.86 -17.05
C LYS A 339 -18.55 -4.78 -16.18
N ARG A 340 -18.05 -5.85 -16.79
CA ARG A 340 -17.17 -6.84 -16.15
C ARG A 340 -15.75 -6.60 -16.63
N CYS A 341 -14.84 -6.40 -15.69
CA CYS A 341 -13.41 -6.40 -15.91
C CYS A 341 -12.86 -7.74 -15.42
N LEU A 342 -12.35 -8.55 -16.34
CA LEU A 342 -11.73 -9.83 -15.99
C LEU A 342 -10.31 -9.56 -15.51
N VAL A 343 -9.95 -10.03 -14.32
CA VAL A 343 -8.62 -9.84 -13.73
C VAL A 343 -8.12 -11.14 -13.13
N CYS A 344 -6.81 -11.30 -13.06
CA CYS A 344 -6.17 -12.42 -12.40
C CYS A 344 -5.12 -11.89 -11.42
N ARG A 345 -3.82 -12.15 -11.61
CA ARG A 345 -2.82 -11.74 -10.60
C ARG A 345 -2.67 -10.21 -10.52
N PRO A 346 -2.66 -9.61 -9.32
CA PRO A 346 -2.34 -8.19 -9.18
C PRO A 346 -0.85 -7.97 -9.49
N VAL A 347 -0.57 -6.93 -10.25
CA VAL A 347 0.78 -6.49 -10.61
C VAL A 347 1.35 -5.48 -9.62
N SER A 348 0.50 -4.92 -8.76
CA SER A 348 0.88 -4.01 -7.68
C SER A 348 -0.13 -4.13 -6.54
N THR A 349 0.36 -4.16 -5.30
CA THR A 349 -0.48 -4.21 -4.10
C THR A 349 0.13 -3.39 -2.98
N TYR A 350 -0.73 -2.83 -2.12
CA TYR A 350 -0.34 -2.43 -0.77
C TYR A 350 -1.52 -2.56 0.19
N ALA A 351 -1.22 -2.78 1.47
CA ALA A 351 -2.21 -2.73 2.53
C ALA A 351 -1.60 -2.14 3.81
N SER A 352 -2.18 -1.05 4.29
CA SER A 352 -1.86 -0.51 5.61
C SER A 352 -3.02 0.33 6.11
N MET A 353 -3.18 0.47 7.42
CA MET A 353 -4.24 1.33 7.98
C MET A 353 -4.02 2.82 7.62
N ARG A 354 -2.75 3.20 7.39
CA ARG A 354 -2.36 4.56 6.97
C ARG A 354 -2.73 4.88 5.52
N ARG A 355 -2.51 3.96 4.58
CA ARG A 355 -2.75 4.19 3.14
C ARG A 355 -4.05 3.60 2.63
N GLY A 356 -4.66 2.66 3.36
CA GLY A 356 -5.76 1.84 2.86
C GLY A 356 -5.22 0.59 2.19
N CYS A 357 -6.03 0.03 1.29
CA CYS A 357 -5.68 -1.11 0.47
C CYS A 357 -5.76 -0.71 -1.00
N MET A 358 -4.82 -1.19 -1.81
CA MET A 358 -4.83 -1.02 -3.27
C MET A 358 -4.40 -2.31 -3.94
N ARG A 359 -5.05 -2.61 -5.07
CA ARG A 359 -4.67 -3.64 -6.02
C ARG A 359 -4.66 -3.07 -7.43
N GLY A 360 -3.56 -3.24 -8.14
CA GLY A 360 -3.43 -2.93 -9.56
C GLY A 360 -3.44 -4.21 -10.37
N PHE A 361 -4.24 -4.28 -11.43
CA PHE A 361 -4.38 -5.46 -12.29
C PHE A 361 -4.19 -5.11 -13.75
N TRP A 362 -3.58 -6.03 -14.48
CA TRP A 362 -3.87 -6.16 -15.89
C TRP A 362 -5.20 -6.89 -16.03
N GLY A 363 -6.14 -6.25 -16.71
CA GLY A 363 -7.51 -6.74 -16.87
C GLY A 363 -7.95 -6.78 -18.33
N VAL A 364 -9.08 -7.45 -18.57
CA VAL A 364 -9.72 -7.51 -19.89
C VAL A 364 -11.14 -6.96 -19.81
N VAL A 365 -11.41 -5.93 -20.61
CA VAL A 365 -12.75 -5.36 -20.83
C VAL A 365 -12.99 -5.30 -22.33
N ASP A 366 -14.13 -5.80 -22.82
CA ASP A 366 -14.51 -5.73 -24.25
C ASP A 366 -13.44 -6.26 -25.24
N ARG A 367 -12.63 -7.26 -24.85
CA ARG A 367 -11.50 -7.82 -25.64
C ARG A 367 -10.26 -6.93 -25.74
N ALA A 368 -10.19 -5.85 -24.95
CA ALA A 368 -9.01 -5.02 -24.82
C ALA A 368 -8.36 -5.25 -23.46
N ILE A 369 -7.03 -5.17 -23.42
CA ILE A 369 -6.27 -5.08 -22.17
C ILE A 369 -6.48 -3.70 -21.57
N VAL A 370 -6.69 -3.65 -20.26
CA VAL A 370 -6.84 -2.44 -19.46
C VAL A 370 -6.05 -2.59 -18.17
N PHE A 371 -5.76 -1.47 -17.50
CA PHE A 371 -5.29 -1.47 -16.12
C PHE A 371 -6.45 -1.13 -15.19
N LEU A 372 -6.71 -1.99 -14.20
CA LEU A 372 -7.67 -1.73 -13.12
C LEU A 372 -6.90 -1.39 -11.84
N LYS A 373 -7.08 -0.17 -11.33
CA LYS A 373 -6.69 0.23 -9.96
C LYS A 373 -7.92 0.13 -9.06
N ASP A 374 -7.92 -0.81 -8.13
CA ASP A 374 -8.95 -1.07 -7.13
C ASP A 374 -8.43 -0.63 -5.76
N THR A 375 -8.92 0.50 -5.22
CA THR A 375 -8.27 1.20 -4.10
C THR A 375 -9.24 1.81 -3.09
N TRP A 376 -8.77 1.99 -1.85
CA TRP A 376 -9.50 2.68 -0.77
C TRP A 376 -8.96 4.08 -0.51
N ARG A 377 -9.54 5.08 -1.18
CA ARG A 377 -9.16 6.49 -1.06
C ARG A 377 -9.72 7.13 0.22
N GLU A 378 -9.00 8.08 0.80
CA GLU A 378 -9.50 8.88 1.93
C GLU A 378 -10.57 9.86 1.44
N TRP A 379 -11.77 9.82 2.06
CA TRP A 379 -12.91 10.65 1.64
C TRP A 379 -12.73 12.14 1.97
N SER A 380 -11.91 12.47 2.97
CA SER A 380 -11.83 13.83 3.54
C SER A 380 -10.68 14.70 3.02
N LEU A 381 -9.79 14.19 2.18
CA LEU A 381 -8.59 14.93 1.74
C LEU A 381 -8.75 15.61 0.38
N THR A 382 -9.50 15.01 -0.54
CA THR A 382 -9.70 15.57 -1.88
C THR A 382 -11.13 15.31 -2.33
N ASP A 383 -11.80 16.36 -2.81
CA ASP A 383 -13.07 16.20 -3.53
C ASP A 383 -12.82 15.59 -4.93
N GLN A 384 -11.61 15.78 -5.47
CA GLN A 384 -11.17 15.28 -6.77
C GLN A 384 -10.55 13.88 -6.64
N CYS A 385 -10.98 12.92 -7.46
CA CYS A 385 -10.33 11.61 -7.56
C CYS A 385 -9.28 11.59 -8.68
N GLU A 386 -8.38 10.60 -8.65
CA GLU A 386 -7.30 10.48 -9.66
C GLU A 386 -7.83 10.47 -11.10
N GLY A 387 -9.00 9.86 -11.33
CA GLY A 387 -9.64 9.85 -12.65
C GLY A 387 -10.06 11.25 -13.11
N ASP A 388 -10.54 12.11 -12.21
CA ASP A 388 -10.88 13.50 -12.52
C ASP A 388 -9.63 14.30 -12.89
N VAL A 389 -8.53 14.09 -12.15
CA VAL A 389 -7.22 14.73 -12.44
C VAL A 389 -6.74 14.33 -13.83
N LEU A 390 -6.72 13.02 -14.13
CA LEU A 390 -6.28 12.54 -15.44
C LEU A 390 -7.16 13.09 -16.58
N GLU A 391 -8.48 13.17 -16.39
CA GLU A 391 -9.38 13.78 -17.38
C GLU A 391 -9.10 15.28 -17.59
N GLU A 392 -8.78 16.02 -16.53
CA GLU A 392 -8.38 17.43 -16.60
C GLU A 392 -7.07 17.59 -17.39
N LEU A 393 -6.06 16.79 -17.07
CA LEU A 393 -4.77 16.83 -17.77
C LEU A 393 -4.93 16.48 -19.27
N HIS A 394 -5.76 15.49 -19.61
CA HIS A 394 -6.08 15.19 -21.02
C HIS A 394 -6.77 16.36 -21.71
N LYS A 395 -7.75 17.02 -21.05
CA LYS A 395 -8.42 18.21 -21.61
C LYS A 395 -7.45 19.36 -21.84
N ALA A 396 -6.44 19.50 -20.98
CA ALA A 396 -5.37 20.48 -21.13
C ALA A 396 -4.32 20.09 -22.21
N GLY A 397 -4.39 18.87 -22.75
CA GLY A 397 -3.45 18.40 -23.78
C GLY A 397 -2.08 18.02 -23.23
N VAL A 398 -2.03 17.51 -21.99
CA VAL A 398 -0.83 16.92 -21.38
C VAL A 398 -0.53 15.59 -22.06
N ARG A 399 0.71 15.41 -22.50
CA ARG A 399 1.17 14.20 -23.19
C ARG A 399 1.64 13.13 -22.20
N HIS A 400 1.74 11.90 -22.68
CA HIS A 400 2.43 10.80 -21.99
C HIS A 400 1.86 10.47 -20.60
N ILE A 401 0.54 10.57 -20.47
CA ILE A 401 -0.22 10.23 -19.28
C ILE A 401 -1.28 9.16 -19.59
N PRO A 402 -1.73 8.37 -18.60
CA PRO A 402 -2.68 7.29 -18.84
C PRO A 402 -4.05 7.75 -19.30
N GLN A 403 -4.55 7.15 -20.38
CA GLN A 403 -5.88 7.40 -20.89
C GLN A 403 -6.93 6.73 -19.99
N VAL A 404 -7.83 7.55 -19.44
CA VAL A 404 -8.96 7.10 -18.62
C VAL A 404 -10.04 6.50 -19.51
N ARG A 405 -10.51 5.31 -19.14
CA ARG A 405 -11.70 4.69 -19.73
C ARG A 405 -12.96 5.03 -18.94
N CYS A 406 -12.91 4.78 -17.64
CA CYS A 406 -13.98 5.05 -16.69
C CYS A 406 -13.45 4.92 -15.26
N HIS A 407 -14.09 5.59 -14.32
CA HIS A 407 -13.73 5.52 -12.90
C HIS A 407 -14.92 5.89 -12.01
N GLY A 408 -14.82 5.57 -10.73
CA GLY A 408 -15.78 6.02 -9.74
C GLY A 408 -15.82 5.19 -8.46
N ASP A 409 -16.60 5.69 -7.51
CA ASP A 409 -16.82 5.03 -6.23
C ASP A 409 -17.71 3.78 -6.39
N VAL A 410 -17.30 2.69 -5.72
CA VAL A 410 -17.97 1.39 -5.82
C VAL A 410 -19.30 1.42 -5.04
N PRO A 411 -20.44 1.04 -5.66
CA PRO A 411 -21.74 1.05 -5.00
C PRO A 411 -21.81 0.02 -3.86
N GLU A 412 -22.49 0.38 -2.77
CA GLU A 412 -22.78 -0.54 -1.65
C GLU A 412 -23.76 -1.64 -2.07
N LYS A 413 -24.67 -1.34 -3.00
CA LYS A 413 -25.67 -2.28 -3.52
C LYS A 413 -25.66 -2.27 -5.03
N VAL A 414 -25.65 -3.46 -5.62
CA VAL A 414 -25.88 -3.66 -7.05
C VAL A 414 -27.32 -4.17 -7.24
N LEU A 415 -28.16 -3.43 -7.95
CA LEU A 415 -29.55 -3.82 -8.19
C LEU A 415 -29.62 -4.90 -9.27
N TYR A 416 -30.56 -5.84 -9.09
CA TYR A 416 -30.75 -7.07 -9.89
C TYR A 416 -31.00 -6.89 -11.39
N GLY A 417 -31.20 -5.64 -11.86
CA GLY A 417 -31.48 -5.33 -13.27
C GLY A 417 -30.27 -4.80 -14.05
N ASP A 418 -29.17 -4.46 -13.37
CA ASP A 418 -28.07 -3.68 -13.96
C ASP A 418 -26.84 -4.55 -14.31
N ILE A 419 -26.84 -5.84 -13.96
CA ILE A 419 -25.75 -6.79 -14.28
C ILE A 419 -26.19 -7.73 -15.41
N PRO A 420 -25.47 -7.79 -16.55
CA PRO A 420 -25.70 -8.79 -17.57
C PRO A 420 -25.07 -10.14 -17.18
N THR A 421 -25.68 -10.95 -16.30
CA THR A 421 -25.24 -12.35 -16.07
C THR A 421 -26.38 -13.36 -15.86
N GLN A 422 -26.08 -14.63 -16.21
CA GLN A 422 -26.91 -15.83 -16.07
C GLN A 422 -26.82 -16.51 -14.69
N PHE A 423 -26.07 -15.95 -13.73
CA PHE A 423 -25.93 -16.46 -12.35
C PHE A 423 -26.66 -15.57 -11.32
N SER A 424 -27.86 -15.12 -11.70
CA SER A 424 -28.80 -14.34 -10.89
C SER A 424 -29.32 -15.06 -9.61
N GLY A 425 -28.74 -16.21 -9.23
CA GLY A 425 -29.14 -17.00 -8.06
C GLY A 425 -28.46 -16.64 -6.75
N MET A 426 -27.39 -15.83 -6.75
CA MET A 426 -26.54 -15.61 -5.57
C MET A 426 -26.88 -14.38 -4.74
N ALA A 427 -27.65 -13.45 -5.31
CA ALA A 427 -28.00 -12.22 -4.65
C ALA A 427 -29.32 -12.39 -3.86
N THR A 428 -29.30 -13.21 -2.83
CA THR A 428 -30.23 -13.02 -1.70
C THR A 428 -29.84 -11.73 -0.96
N PHE A 429 -30.05 -10.59 -1.62
CA PHE A 429 -30.09 -9.29 -0.96
C PHE A 429 -31.12 -9.39 0.15
N GLN A 430 -30.71 -8.99 1.35
CA GLN A 430 -31.54 -9.00 2.55
C GLN A 430 -33.03 -8.74 2.25
N ARG A 431 -33.87 -9.70 2.64
CA ARG A 431 -35.13 -9.40 3.33
C ARG A 431 -34.79 -8.58 4.58
N THR A 432 -34.40 -7.32 4.42
CA THR A 432 -34.44 -6.37 5.53
C THR A 432 -35.90 -6.00 5.71
N THR A 433 -36.34 -6.15 6.95
CA THR A 433 -37.66 -5.77 7.41
C THR A 433 -37.98 -4.34 6.95
N ARG A 434 -39.21 -4.17 6.46
CA ARG A 434 -39.82 -2.96 5.86
C ARG A 434 -39.78 -1.66 6.70
N SER A 435 -38.98 -1.57 7.75
CA SER A 435 -39.08 -0.48 8.74
C SER A 435 -37.89 0.48 8.82
N ARG A 436 -36.86 0.36 7.97
CA ARG A 436 -35.76 1.36 7.88
C ARG A 436 -35.49 1.90 6.48
N SER A 437 -36.28 1.51 5.48
CA SER A 437 -36.01 1.76 4.06
C SER A 437 -36.42 3.14 3.54
N ASN A 438 -37.23 3.93 4.25
CA ASN A 438 -37.83 5.13 3.64
C ASN A 438 -37.06 6.44 3.84
N ALA A 439 -36.04 6.48 4.71
CA ALA A 439 -35.29 7.72 5.00
C ALA A 439 -33.91 7.81 4.29
N LEU A 440 -33.46 6.75 3.61
CA LEU A 440 -32.12 6.66 2.99
C LEU A 440 -32.13 6.63 1.45
N MET A 441 -33.28 6.86 0.80
CA MET A 441 -33.40 6.70 -0.65
C MET A 441 -32.80 7.83 -1.51
N ASN A 442 -32.22 8.89 -0.91
CA ASN A 442 -31.74 10.06 -1.66
C ASN A 442 -30.23 10.32 -1.58
N THR A 443 -29.42 9.39 -1.05
CA THR A 443 -27.95 9.51 -1.11
C THR A 443 -27.38 8.26 -1.77
N PRO A 444 -26.58 8.36 -2.85
CA PRO A 444 -25.92 7.19 -3.42
C PRO A 444 -25.02 6.56 -2.34
N ALA A 445 -25.37 5.35 -1.91
CA ALA A 445 -24.62 4.64 -0.89
C ALA A 445 -23.43 3.90 -1.55
N PHE A 446 -22.22 4.29 -1.18
CA PHE A 446 -20.97 3.71 -1.65
C PHE A 446 -20.35 2.82 -0.57
N GLN A 447 -19.55 1.85 -0.97
CA GLN A 447 -18.77 1.03 -0.05
C GLN A 447 -17.80 1.93 0.72
N ARG A 448 -17.93 1.91 2.05
CA ARG A 448 -17.23 2.78 3.00
C ARG A 448 -16.73 2.00 4.19
N THR A 449 -15.61 2.43 4.76
CA THR A 449 -15.15 1.94 6.04
C THR A 449 -16.15 2.28 7.16
N GLN A 450 -16.07 1.55 8.26
CA GLN A 450 -16.92 1.80 9.43
C GLN A 450 -16.13 2.11 10.69
N THR A 451 -14.85 1.75 10.75
CA THR A 451 -14.00 2.00 11.94
C THR A 451 -13.99 3.49 12.31
N ASP A 452 -13.95 4.38 11.32
CA ASP A 452 -13.97 5.84 11.52
C ASP A 452 -15.20 6.37 12.28
N ARG A 453 -16.34 5.65 12.21
CA ARG A 453 -17.59 6.02 12.90
C ARG A 453 -17.49 5.95 14.42
N TYR A 454 -16.51 5.21 14.93
CA TYR A 454 -16.34 4.97 16.36
C TYR A 454 -15.31 5.89 17.02
N ARG A 455 -14.77 6.89 16.30
CA ARG A 455 -13.80 7.87 16.82
C ARG A 455 -14.33 8.73 17.97
N THR A 456 -15.65 8.81 18.11
CA THR A 456 -16.35 9.57 19.15
C THR A 456 -17.18 8.68 20.08
N ALA A 457 -17.00 7.35 20.00
CA ALA A 457 -17.75 6.44 20.86
C ALA A 457 -17.37 6.64 22.34
N GLU A 458 -18.36 6.56 23.24
CA GLU A 458 -18.16 6.79 24.67
C GLU A 458 -17.23 5.76 25.32
N TRP A 459 -17.20 4.54 24.78
CA TRP A 459 -16.36 3.45 25.27
C TRP A 459 -14.91 3.53 24.82
N LEU A 460 -14.57 4.44 23.90
CA LEU A 460 -13.23 4.55 23.31
C LEU A 460 -12.20 5.04 24.34
N CYS A 461 -11.16 4.24 24.55
CA CYS A 461 -9.99 4.64 25.32
C CYS A 461 -9.01 5.43 24.44
N ARG A 462 -8.90 6.73 24.72
CA ARG A 462 -8.06 7.67 23.97
C ARG A 462 -6.73 7.93 24.66
N SER A 463 -6.71 8.13 25.97
CA SER A 463 -5.55 8.67 26.68
C SER A 463 -5.04 9.94 25.96
N ASP A 464 -3.73 10.10 25.89
CA ASP A 464 -2.96 11.05 25.10
C ASP A 464 -2.73 10.61 23.64
N ARG A 465 -3.24 9.44 23.22
CA ARG A 465 -3.03 8.91 21.87
C ARG A 465 -3.83 9.67 20.82
N GLN A 466 -3.17 10.04 19.72
CA GLN A 466 -3.84 10.58 18.55
C GLN A 466 -4.49 9.44 17.74
N ILE A 467 -5.80 9.48 17.57
CA ILE A 467 -6.54 8.54 16.72
C ILE A 467 -6.56 9.07 15.29
N LEU A 468 -5.85 8.37 14.41
CA LEU A 468 -5.63 8.74 13.01
C LEU A 468 -6.56 8.00 12.02
N VAL A 469 -7.47 7.15 12.49
CA VAL A 469 -8.48 6.48 11.63
C VAL A 469 -9.23 7.50 10.77
N ARG A 470 -9.30 7.24 9.46
CA ARG A 470 -9.93 8.09 8.44
C ARG A 470 -11.07 7.37 7.73
N SER A 471 -12.10 8.10 7.34
CA SER A 471 -13.16 7.55 6.48
C SER A 471 -12.58 7.29 5.09
N ARG A 472 -12.76 6.07 4.58
CA ARG A 472 -12.35 5.70 3.22
C ARG A 472 -13.54 5.24 2.39
N VAL A 473 -13.45 5.51 1.09
CA VAL A 473 -14.40 5.03 0.09
C VAL A 473 -13.66 4.12 -0.88
N HIS A 474 -14.30 3.01 -1.25
CA HIS A 474 -13.78 2.10 -2.26
C HIS A 474 -13.98 2.70 -3.65
N TYR A 475 -12.92 2.75 -4.44
CA TYR A 475 -12.85 3.44 -5.73
C TYR A 475 -12.14 2.57 -6.77
N ARG A 476 -12.64 2.61 -8.01
CA ARG A 476 -12.04 1.90 -9.15
C ARG A 476 -11.70 2.88 -10.26
N LEU A 477 -10.49 2.76 -10.80
CA LEU A 477 -10.02 3.49 -11.98
C LEU A 477 -9.60 2.50 -13.06
N ILE A 478 -10.17 2.65 -14.26
CA ILE A 478 -9.83 1.83 -15.43
C ILE A 478 -9.09 2.71 -16.45
N LEU A 479 -7.87 2.30 -16.78
CA LEU A 479 -7.01 2.95 -17.75
C LEU A 479 -6.85 2.05 -18.99
N THR A 480 -6.87 2.62 -20.19
CA THR A 480 -6.54 1.88 -21.41
C THR A 480 -5.05 1.82 -21.69
N THR A 481 -4.27 2.69 -21.04
CA THR A 481 -2.81 2.66 -21.10
C THR A 481 -2.29 1.56 -20.17
N VAL A 482 -1.69 0.54 -20.75
CA VAL A 482 -1.04 -0.57 -20.02
C VAL A 482 0.38 -0.70 -20.53
N GLY A 483 1.33 -0.88 -19.63
CA GLY A 483 2.74 -0.87 -19.99
C GLY A 483 3.59 -1.76 -19.09
N LEU A 484 4.83 -1.96 -19.52
CA LEU A 484 5.85 -2.66 -18.76
C LEU A 484 6.51 -1.71 -17.77
N PRO A 485 6.94 -2.19 -16.60
CA PRO A 485 7.55 -1.35 -15.59
C PRO A 485 8.94 -0.86 -16.04
N LEU A 486 9.39 0.32 -15.56
CA LEU A 486 10.68 0.91 -15.95
C LEU A 486 11.89 -0.03 -15.68
N GLN A 487 11.77 -0.96 -14.74
CA GLN A 487 12.77 -1.98 -14.43
C GLN A 487 13.11 -2.88 -15.63
N ASP A 488 12.24 -2.96 -16.64
CA ASP A 488 12.43 -3.74 -17.88
C ASP A 488 13.17 -2.94 -18.98
N ILE A 489 13.97 -1.92 -18.61
CA ILE A 489 14.84 -1.19 -19.55
C ILE A 489 15.75 -2.17 -20.32
N ARG A 490 15.94 -1.95 -21.62
CA ARG A 490 16.89 -2.70 -22.47
C ARG A 490 18.27 -2.06 -22.51
N GLY A 491 18.34 -0.76 -22.30
CA GLY A 491 19.60 -0.03 -22.33
C GLY A 491 19.43 1.48 -22.19
N THR A 492 20.52 2.19 -22.45
CA THR A 492 20.65 3.64 -22.32
C THR A 492 19.67 4.40 -23.23
N GLU A 493 19.51 3.98 -24.50
CA GLU A 493 18.59 4.66 -25.44
C GLU A 493 17.17 4.67 -24.90
N GLU A 494 16.67 3.50 -24.51
CA GLU A 494 15.30 3.34 -24.06
C GLU A 494 15.03 4.08 -22.75
N LEU A 495 15.97 4.06 -21.80
CA LEU A 495 15.87 4.83 -20.55
C LEU A 495 15.77 6.33 -20.81
N LEU A 496 16.68 6.89 -21.63
CA LEU A 496 16.72 8.33 -21.89
C LEU A 496 15.59 8.81 -22.81
N HIS A 497 15.05 7.95 -23.68
CA HIS A 497 13.86 8.28 -24.46
C HIS A 497 12.61 8.32 -23.59
N ALA A 498 12.35 7.27 -22.81
CA ALA A 498 11.16 7.23 -21.97
C ALA A 498 11.18 8.32 -20.89
N THR A 499 12.31 8.58 -20.25
CA THR A 499 12.39 9.63 -19.22
C THR A 499 12.32 11.04 -19.80
N TYR A 500 12.62 11.22 -21.09
CA TYR A 500 12.30 12.46 -21.80
C TYR A 500 10.78 12.62 -22.00
N ASP A 501 10.06 11.54 -22.33
CA ASP A 501 8.60 11.57 -22.42
C ASP A 501 7.97 11.94 -21.05
N ILE A 502 8.53 11.42 -19.95
CA ILE A 502 8.13 11.80 -18.58
C ILE A 502 8.38 13.28 -18.32
N TYR A 503 9.53 13.80 -18.73
CA TYR A 503 9.79 15.23 -18.63
C TYR A 503 8.75 16.07 -19.38
N GLU A 504 8.39 15.69 -20.60
CA GLU A 504 7.35 16.39 -21.36
C GLU A 504 6.01 16.37 -20.62
N SER A 505 5.68 15.26 -19.96
CA SER A 505 4.49 15.14 -19.10
C SER A 505 4.49 16.16 -17.97
N ILE A 506 5.62 16.28 -17.27
CA ILE A 506 5.81 17.17 -16.11
C ILE A 506 5.66 18.64 -16.53
N ILE A 507 6.35 19.03 -17.61
CA ILE A 507 6.29 20.40 -18.13
C ILE A 507 4.91 20.73 -18.67
N ASP A 508 4.30 19.82 -19.43
CA ASP A 508 2.95 20.02 -19.94
C ASP A 508 1.94 20.15 -18.79
N ALA A 509 2.02 19.33 -17.74
CA ALA A 509 1.14 19.44 -16.58
C ALA A 509 1.28 20.79 -15.86
N ARG A 510 2.51 21.27 -15.67
CA ARG A 510 2.77 22.61 -15.09
C ARG A 510 2.25 23.73 -15.98
N ASP A 511 2.57 23.70 -17.26
CA ASP A 511 2.36 24.85 -18.14
C ASP A 511 0.92 24.91 -18.64
N LYS A 512 0.32 23.76 -18.96
CA LYS A 512 -1.03 23.65 -19.55
C LYS A 512 -2.13 23.46 -18.52
N ALA A 513 -1.86 22.78 -17.39
CA ALA A 513 -2.87 22.44 -16.38
C ALA A 513 -2.59 23.03 -14.99
N LYS A 514 -1.42 23.64 -14.75
CA LYS A 514 -1.01 24.16 -13.43
C LYS A 514 -1.08 23.08 -12.35
N VAL A 515 -0.53 21.89 -12.64
CA VAL A 515 -0.47 20.75 -11.71
C VAL A 515 0.96 20.23 -11.56
N PHE A 516 1.35 19.91 -10.32
CA PHE A 516 2.55 19.12 -10.01
C PHE A 516 2.21 17.66 -9.75
N HIS A 517 3.11 16.75 -10.11
CA HIS A 517 2.92 15.31 -9.89
C HIS A 517 3.22 14.91 -8.43
N ARG A 518 4.35 15.36 -7.88
CA ARG A 518 4.77 15.21 -6.48
C ARG A 518 5.17 13.82 -6.01
N ASP A 519 5.08 12.79 -6.86
CA ASP A 519 5.57 11.44 -6.57
C ASP A 519 6.27 10.76 -7.76
N ILE A 520 7.19 11.46 -8.42
CA ILE A 520 7.99 10.86 -9.49
C ILE A 520 8.93 9.80 -8.90
N SER A 521 8.80 8.57 -9.37
CA SER A 521 9.58 7.42 -8.91
C SER A 521 9.68 6.35 -10.00
N ILE A 522 10.58 5.38 -9.83
CA ILE A 522 10.68 4.23 -10.75
C ILE A 522 9.37 3.43 -10.86
N GLY A 523 8.53 3.44 -9.83
CA GLY A 523 7.26 2.72 -9.80
C GLY A 523 6.14 3.42 -10.55
N ASN A 524 6.32 4.71 -10.86
CA ASN A 524 5.32 5.57 -11.49
C ASN A 524 5.65 5.88 -12.95
N VAL A 525 6.60 5.15 -13.55
CA VAL A 525 6.97 5.26 -14.96
C VAL A 525 6.76 3.92 -15.65
N LEU A 526 5.97 3.92 -16.71
CA LEU A 526 5.73 2.74 -17.55
C LEU A 526 6.33 2.92 -18.95
N PHE A 527 6.79 1.81 -19.51
CA PHE A 527 7.03 1.67 -20.94
C PHE A 527 5.77 1.19 -21.65
N VAL A 528 5.34 1.94 -22.66
CA VAL A 528 4.20 1.58 -23.49
C VAL A 528 4.67 1.51 -24.93
N LYS A 529 4.49 0.35 -25.57
CA LYS A 529 4.67 0.25 -27.01
C LYS A 529 3.36 0.65 -27.68
N GLU A 530 3.35 1.80 -28.36
CA GLU A 530 2.17 2.22 -29.11
C GLU A 530 2.01 1.39 -30.39
N PRO A 531 0.76 1.17 -30.86
CA PRO A 531 0.52 0.35 -32.05
C PRO A 531 1.26 0.88 -33.27
N GLY A 532 2.13 0.05 -33.84
CA GLY A 532 2.89 0.38 -35.05
C GLY A 532 4.22 1.10 -34.81
N GLU A 533 4.60 1.33 -33.55
CA GLU A 533 5.89 1.95 -33.20
C GLU A 533 6.92 0.91 -32.76
N ASP A 534 8.19 1.16 -33.08
CA ASP A 534 9.30 0.26 -32.73
C ASP A 534 9.89 0.55 -31.34
N ILE A 535 9.69 1.77 -30.83
CA ILE A 535 10.21 2.25 -29.55
C ILE A 535 9.09 2.24 -28.51
N ARG A 536 9.45 1.93 -27.25
CA ARG A 536 8.52 2.07 -26.13
C ARG A 536 8.62 3.49 -25.56
N HIS A 537 7.47 4.15 -25.43
CA HIS A 537 7.36 5.48 -24.84
C HIS A 537 7.23 5.42 -23.32
N GLY A 538 7.69 6.47 -22.65
CA GLY A 538 7.52 6.64 -21.21
C GLY A 538 6.17 7.25 -20.88
N TYR A 539 5.43 6.66 -19.94
CA TYR A 539 4.16 7.20 -19.44
C TYR A 539 4.22 7.42 -17.92
N LEU A 540 3.82 8.62 -17.47
CA LEU A 540 3.79 9.00 -16.06
C LEU A 540 2.43 8.64 -15.43
N ILE A 541 2.44 7.69 -14.50
CA ILE A 541 1.24 7.16 -13.84
C ILE A 541 1.14 7.62 -12.38
N ASP A 542 0.00 7.32 -11.75
CA ASP A 542 -0.25 7.54 -10.30
C ASP A 542 -0.32 9.01 -9.87
N TRP A 543 -1.31 9.72 -10.41
CA TRP A 543 -1.53 11.16 -10.15
C TRP A 543 -2.30 11.43 -8.84
N GLU A 544 -2.40 10.45 -7.94
CA GLU A 544 -3.20 10.54 -6.72
C GLU A 544 -2.65 11.54 -5.69
N LEU A 545 -1.35 11.84 -5.75
CA LEU A 545 -0.67 12.81 -4.87
C LEU A 545 -0.48 14.19 -5.52
N SER A 546 -1.02 14.39 -6.72
CA SER A 546 -0.91 15.64 -7.45
C SER A 546 -1.52 16.82 -6.69
N SER A 547 -1.09 18.03 -7.05
CA SER A 547 -1.66 19.27 -6.49
C SER A 547 -1.61 20.35 -7.54
N HIS A 548 -2.62 21.21 -7.55
CA HIS A 548 -2.56 22.46 -8.29
C HIS A 548 -1.43 23.36 -7.75
N ILE A 549 -0.96 24.22 -8.64
CA ILE A 549 0.07 25.23 -8.39
C ILE A 549 -0.64 26.53 -8.00
N GLY A 550 -0.32 27.06 -6.83
CA GLY A 550 -0.83 28.34 -6.36
C GLY A 550 -0.15 29.53 -7.05
N ASP A 551 -0.67 30.73 -6.80
CA ASP A 551 -0.18 31.98 -7.41
C ASP A 551 1.30 32.28 -7.13
N ASP A 552 1.86 31.69 -6.07
CA ASP A 552 3.27 31.82 -5.69
C ASP A 552 4.19 30.80 -6.38
N GLY A 553 3.66 30.00 -7.31
CA GLY A 553 4.42 28.99 -8.06
C GLY A 553 4.68 27.70 -7.29
N LEU A 554 4.13 27.55 -6.08
CA LEU A 554 4.28 26.37 -5.22
C LEU A 554 2.97 25.57 -5.18
N SER A 555 3.08 24.26 -4.90
CA SER A 555 1.92 23.37 -4.67
C SER A 555 0.96 23.97 -3.64
N GLU A 556 -0.33 24.05 -3.92
CA GLU A 556 -1.37 24.46 -2.95
C GLU A 556 -1.42 23.55 -1.71
N SER A 557 -1.00 22.30 -1.85
CA SER A 557 -0.84 21.39 -0.72
C SER A 557 0.39 21.74 0.14
N ASP A 558 0.16 21.98 1.43
CA ASP A 558 1.19 22.29 2.44
C ASP A 558 2.03 21.08 2.91
N TRP A 559 1.66 19.87 2.50
CA TRP A 559 2.27 18.64 2.99
C TRP A 559 3.34 18.13 2.04
N THR A 560 4.49 17.73 2.59
CA THR A 560 5.49 17.00 1.81
C THR A 560 5.05 15.54 1.63
N VAL A 561 4.91 15.13 0.37
CA VAL A 561 4.56 13.77 -0.06
C VAL A 561 5.57 13.30 -1.11
N GLY A 562 5.51 12.01 -1.44
CA GLY A 562 6.37 11.38 -2.42
C GLY A 562 7.24 10.25 -1.87
N THR A 563 7.90 9.54 -2.76
CA THR A 563 8.78 8.42 -2.48
C THR A 563 10.14 8.92 -1.98
N GLN A 564 10.44 8.72 -0.68
CA GLN A 564 11.65 9.28 -0.03
C GLN A 564 12.96 9.04 -0.81
N ALA A 565 13.12 7.86 -1.42
CA ALA A 565 14.29 7.53 -2.22
C ALA A 565 14.53 8.53 -3.37
N PHE A 566 13.46 9.00 -4.02
CA PHE A 566 13.50 9.89 -5.18
C PHE A 566 13.14 11.35 -4.84
N MET A 567 12.59 11.60 -3.65
CA MET A 567 12.26 12.94 -3.17
C MET A 567 13.47 13.89 -3.25
N SER A 568 13.27 15.15 -3.62
CA SER A 568 14.35 16.13 -3.67
C SER A 568 15.06 16.27 -2.31
N HIS A 569 16.35 16.64 -2.33
CA HIS A 569 17.10 16.92 -1.10
C HIS A 569 16.38 17.96 -0.21
N ARG A 570 15.83 19.00 -0.83
CA ARG A 570 15.08 20.08 -0.18
C ARG A 570 13.89 19.53 0.60
N LEU A 571 13.07 18.68 -0.02
CA LEU A 571 11.90 18.10 0.62
C LEU A 571 12.27 17.05 1.69
N ASP A 572 13.28 16.20 1.45
CA ASP A 572 13.73 15.17 2.40
C ASP A 572 14.29 15.80 3.70
N THR A 573 14.92 16.97 3.62
CA THR A 573 15.41 17.74 4.80
C THR A 573 14.35 18.65 5.44
N GLY A 574 13.24 18.89 4.75
CA GLY A 574 12.20 19.87 5.12
C GLY A 574 11.29 19.48 6.29
N ASN A 575 11.56 18.37 6.98
CA ASN A 575 10.76 17.86 8.11
C ASN A 575 9.25 17.73 7.82
N GLY A 576 8.88 17.50 6.56
CA GLY A 576 7.49 17.27 6.14
C GLY A 576 6.61 18.52 6.00
N ARG A 577 7.20 19.73 5.97
CA ARG A 577 6.47 21.01 5.99
C ARG A 577 6.74 21.92 4.79
N LEU A 578 7.43 21.42 3.78
CA LEU A 578 7.75 22.20 2.59
C LEU A 578 6.73 21.91 1.49
N ARG A 579 6.25 22.99 0.87
CA ARG A 579 5.42 22.96 -0.34
C ARG A 579 6.28 22.57 -1.53
N HIS A 580 5.74 21.70 -2.37
CA HIS A 580 6.39 21.19 -3.57
C HIS A 580 6.55 22.29 -4.63
N ALA A 581 7.62 22.24 -5.40
CA ALA A 581 7.92 23.13 -6.52
C ALA A 581 8.37 22.29 -7.74
N ILE A 582 8.49 22.91 -8.91
CA ILE A 582 8.83 22.17 -10.15
C ILE A 582 10.22 21.54 -10.08
N GLU A 583 11.15 22.19 -9.38
CA GLU A 583 12.53 21.75 -9.20
C GLU A 583 12.58 20.43 -8.45
N ASP A 584 11.60 20.15 -7.57
CA ASP A 584 11.54 18.89 -6.85
C ASP A 584 11.14 17.73 -7.77
N ASP A 585 10.16 17.94 -8.64
CA ASP A 585 9.74 16.94 -9.65
C ASP A 585 10.90 16.66 -10.63
N MET A 586 11.64 17.70 -11.03
CA MET A 586 12.85 17.59 -11.86
C MET A 586 13.99 16.85 -11.14
N GLU A 587 14.19 17.08 -9.83
CA GLU A 587 15.19 16.36 -9.02
C GLU A 587 14.86 14.88 -8.92
N SER A 588 13.57 14.58 -8.71
CA SER A 588 13.09 13.22 -8.69
C SER A 588 13.32 12.49 -10.02
N LEU A 589 13.10 13.15 -11.16
CA LEU A 589 13.39 12.57 -12.48
C LEU A 589 14.89 12.25 -12.66
N LEU A 590 15.79 13.15 -12.24
CA LEU A 590 17.23 12.90 -12.23
C LEU A 590 17.58 11.65 -11.38
N TYR A 591 16.99 11.53 -10.19
CA TYR A 591 17.23 10.37 -9.33
C TYR A 591 16.65 9.08 -9.89
N VAL A 592 15.53 9.11 -10.61
CA VAL A 592 14.99 7.95 -11.33
C VAL A 592 16.01 7.45 -12.36
N VAL A 593 16.51 8.34 -13.21
CA VAL A 593 17.50 7.98 -14.24
C VAL A 593 18.81 7.48 -13.60
N LEU A 594 19.29 8.15 -12.54
CA LEU A 594 20.49 7.73 -11.81
C LEU A 594 20.33 6.36 -11.16
N TYR A 595 19.19 6.09 -10.54
CA TYR A 595 18.89 4.79 -9.94
C TYR A 595 18.95 3.68 -10.98
N CYS A 596 18.30 3.91 -12.14
CA CYS A 596 18.36 2.98 -13.25
C CYS A 596 19.78 2.74 -13.75
N GLY A 597 20.57 3.82 -13.89
CA GLY A 597 21.98 3.73 -14.26
C GLY A 597 22.80 2.86 -13.31
N LEU A 598 22.69 3.10 -12.00
CA LEU A 598 23.43 2.37 -10.96
C LEU A 598 23.07 0.88 -10.90
N HIS A 599 21.82 0.53 -11.18
CA HIS A 599 21.36 -0.86 -11.08
C HIS A 599 21.56 -1.64 -12.38
N TRP A 600 21.35 -1.02 -13.54
CA TRP A 600 21.14 -1.76 -14.78
C TRP A 600 22.04 -1.33 -15.94
N LEU A 601 22.77 -0.21 -15.86
CA LEU A 601 23.66 0.22 -16.95
C LEU A 601 25.16 0.00 -16.64
N PRO A 602 26.02 -0.15 -17.66
CA PRO A 602 27.46 -0.38 -17.51
C PRO A 602 28.13 0.77 -16.77
N HIS A 603 28.82 0.43 -15.68
CA HIS A 603 29.64 1.38 -14.94
C HIS A 603 30.65 0.66 -14.05
N GLU A 604 31.64 1.40 -13.57
CA GLU A 604 32.68 0.86 -12.68
C GLU A 604 32.53 1.33 -11.22
N LEU A 605 31.48 2.11 -10.90
CA LEU A 605 31.17 2.61 -9.55
C LEU A 605 30.88 1.50 -8.53
N ASN A 606 31.08 1.82 -7.24
CA ASN A 606 30.51 1.05 -6.14
C ASN A 606 29.02 1.41 -5.98
N ALA A 607 28.18 0.76 -6.78
CA ALA A 607 26.74 1.02 -6.80
C ALA A 607 26.09 0.85 -5.42
N ASP A 608 26.45 -0.18 -4.65
CA ASP A 608 25.87 -0.41 -3.32
C ASP A 608 26.12 0.79 -2.39
N LYS A 609 27.35 1.33 -2.35
CA LYS A 609 27.67 2.51 -1.55
C LYS A 609 26.87 3.74 -1.98
N ALA A 610 26.73 3.96 -3.29
CA ALA A 610 25.95 5.08 -3.82
C ALA A 610 24.45 4.93 -3.52
N VAL A 611 23.91 3.73 -3.75
CA VAL A 611 22.50 3.40 -3.54
C VAL A 611 22.12 3.55 -2.07
N GLN A 612 22.90 2.99 -1.14
CA GLN A 612 22.67 3.12 0.30
C GLN A 612 22.70 4.59 0.74
N ALA A 613 23.68 5.36 0.29
CA ALA A 613 23.82 6.75 0.72
C ALA A 613 22.73 7.65 0.14
N ILE A 614 22.54 7.64 -1.18
CA ILE A 614 21.66 8.57 -1.89
C ILE A 614 20.18 8.23 -1.69
N PHE A 615 19.80 6.95 -1.78
CA PHE A 615 18.38 6.54 -1.84
C PHE A 615 17.85 6.02 -0.50
N TYR A 616 18.73 5.53 0.38
CA TYR A 616 18.32 4.94 1.66
C TYR A 616 18.81 5.69 2.90
N ASN A 617 19.54 6.81 2.72
CA ASN A 617 20.13 7.59 3.82
C ASN A 617 20.96 6.70 4.77
N ARG A 618 21.81 5.83 4.21
CA ARG A 618 22.67 4.89 4.95
C ARG A 618 24.11 4.93 4.45
N GLU A 619 25.06 4.86 5.38
CA GLU A 619 26.48 4.75 5.06
C GLU A 619 26.98 3.34 5.34
N VAL A 620 27.73 2.78 4.39
CA VAL A 620 28.44 1.51 4.57
C VAL A 620 29.71 1.79 5.36
N VAL A 621 29.74 1.37 6.64
CA VAL A 621 30.83 1.67 7.57
C VAL A 621 31.91 0.59 7.54
N SER A 622 31.51 -0.67 7.53
CA SER A 622 32.43 -1.80 7.53
C SER A 622 31.77 -3.07 6.97
N ARG A 623 32.55 -4.13 6.82
CA ARG A 623 32.04 -5.50 6.77
C ARG A 623 32.44 -6.19 8.07
N ASN A 624 31.49 -6.84 8.73
CA ASN A 624 31.81 -7.63 9.91
C ASN A 624 32.64 -8.87 9.54
N GLU A 625 33.12 -9.60 10.55
CA GLU A 625 33.94 -10.81 10.38
C GLU A 625 33.26 -11.92 9.54
N ARG A 626 31.93 -11.85 9.39
CA ARG A 626 31.10 -12.77 8.59
C ARG A 626 30.81 -12.24 7.18
N GLY A 627 31.41 -11.11 6.79
CA GLY A 627 31.20 -10.48 5.47
C GLY A 627 29.87 -9.71 5.33
N GLN A 628 29.03 -9.67 6.36
CA GLN A 628 27.78 -8.90 6.38
C GLN A 628 28.07 -7.41 6.56
N ARG A 629 27.24 -6.58 5.94
CA ARG A 629 27.43 -5.13 5.85
C ARG A 629 27.01 -4.46 7.16
N GLU A 630 27.89 -3.63 7.71
CA GLU A 630 27.54 -2.74 8.81
C GLU A 630 27.07 -1.39 8.22
N LEU A 631 25.77 -1.10 8.38
CA LEU A 631 25.13 0.10 7.86
C LEU A 631 24.84 1.08 9.01
N ARG A 632 25.24 2.33 8.83
CA ARG A 632 24.91 3.42 9.74
C ARG A 632 23.87 4.35 9.11
N SER A 633 22.82 4.69 9.86
CA SER A 633 21.83 5.67 9.39
C SER A 633 22.46 7.06 9.29
N MET A 634 22.19 7.75 8.19
CA MET A 634 22.57 9.14 7.94
C MET A 634 21.39 10.07 8.26
N GLN A 635 21.65 11.38 8.32
CA GLN A 635 20.56 12.35 8.35
C GLN A 635 19.78 12.28 7.01
N PRO A 636 18.46 12.52 7.02
CA PRO A 636 17.67 12.61 5.79
C PRO A 636 18.29 13.58 4.78
N GLY A 637 18.35 13.19 3.51
CA GLY A 637 18.91 13.99 2.42
C GLY A 637 20.44 14.16 2.42
N GLU A 638 21.18 13.61 3.40
CA GLU A 638 22.63 13.85 3.51
C GLU A 638 23.42 13.23 2.35
N GLY A 639 23.11 12.00 1.94
CA GLY A 639 23.79 11.35 0.82
C GLY A 639 23.56 12.09 -0.51
N LYS A 640 22.34 12.60 -0.71
CA LYS A 640 21.97 13.46 -1.84
C LYS A 640 22.77 14.76 -1.84
N LEU A 641 22.82 15.46 -0.70
CA LEU A 641 23.58 16.70 -0.54
C LEU A 641 25.07 16.53 -0.88
N GLN A 642 25.68 15.47 -0.35
CA GLN A 642 27.10 15.18 -0.60
C GLN A 642 27.39 14.86 -2.07
N ASN A 643 26.45 14.20 -2.77
CA ASN A 643 26.59 13.93 -4.19
C ASN A 643 26.33 15.19 -5.05
N MET A 644 25.35 15.99 -4.66
CA MET A 644 25.00 17.25 -5.32
C MET A 644 26.15 18.26 -5.28
N LYS A 645 26.84 18.39 -4.13
CA LYS A 645 27.97 19.32 -3.98
C LYS A 645 29.26 18.81 -4.62
N ASN A 646 29.61 17.55 -4.34
CA ASN A 646 30.98 17.06 -4.53
C ASN A 646 31.07 15.79 -5.39
N ARG A 647 29.95 15.31 -5.97
CA ARG A 647 29.89 14.03 -6.70
C ARG A 647 30.49 12.85 -5.89
N LYS A 648 30.35 12.91 -4.55
CA LYS A 648 31.03 12.00 -3.60
C LYS A 648 30.82 10.51 -3.90
N TYR A 649 29.63 10.15 -4.38
CA TYR A 649 29.23 8.77 -4.58
C TYR A 649 29.16 8.37 -6.05
N VAL A 650 28.89 9.33 -6.93
CA VAL A 650 28.64 9.10 -8.35
C VAL A 650 29.54 10.03 -9.15
N ASP A 651 30.56 9.46 -9.76
CA ASP A 651 31.37 10.09 -10.80
C ASP A 651 30.82 9.65 -12.17
N PRO A 652 30.15 10.54 -12.92
CA PRO A 652 29.55 10.22 -14.21
C PRO A 652 30.53 9.68 -15.25
N SER A 653 31.82 10.03 -15.17
CA SER A 653 32.85 9.52 -16.08
C SER A 653 33.07 8.01 -15.99
N ARG A 654 32.58 7.38 -14.91
CA ARG A 654 32.68 5.93 -14.69
C ARG A 654 31.52 5.12 -15.27
N PHE A 655 30.57 5.79 -15.94
CA PHE A 655 29.56 5.15 -16.79
C PHE A 655 30.04 5.08 -18.24
N ALA A 656 29.39 4.26 -19.06
CA ALA A 656 29.56 4.31 -20.50
C ALA A 656 29.29 5.74 -21.02
N LYS A 657 30.14 6.20 -21.96
CA LYS A 657 30.24 7.62 -22.36
C LYS A 657 28.88 8.29 -22.66
N PRO A 658 27.94 7.70 -23.43
CA PRO A 658 26.67 8.36 -23.70
C PRO A 658 25.88 8.65 -22.41
N PHE A 659 25.67 7.65 -21.57
CA PHE A 659 24.97 7.86 -20.30
C PHE A 659 25.74 8.80 -19.34
N GLY A 660 27.07 8.64 -19.26
CA GLY A 660 27.92 9.45 -18.39
C GLY A 660 27.92 10.94 -18.75
N VAL A 661 27.94 11.29 -20.05
CA VAL A 661 27.83 12.69 -20.50
C VAL A 661 26.46 13.26 -20.16
N TRP A 662 25.38 12.53 -20.46
CA TRP A 662 24.04 12.96 -20.10
C TRP A 662 23.89 13.21 -18.59
N LEU A 663 24.44 12.30 -17.78
CA LEU A 663 24.35 12.37 -16.33
C LEU A 663 25.15 13.54 -15.76
N GLU A 664 26.39 13.79 -16.22
CA GLU A 664 27.19 14.93 -15.77
C GLU A 664 26.48 16.24 -16.09
N THR A 665 26.02 16.42 -17.33
CA THR A 665 25.32 17.64 -17.73
C THR A 665 24.05 17.84 -16.92
N SER A 666 23.23 16.79 -16.73
CA SER A 666 22.00 16.87 -15.94
C SER A 666 22.26 17.17 -14.47
N MET A 667 23.33 16.61 -13.88
CA MET A 667 23.75 16.93 -12.52
C MET A 667 24.26 18.38 -12.41
N ASN A 668 24.88 18.94 -13.43
CA ASN A 668 25.32 20.34 -13.44
C ASN A 668 24.16 21.31 -13.58
N TYR A 669 23.11 20.98 -14.35
CA TYR A 669 21.85 21.75 -14.36
C TYR A 669 21.14 21.74 -13.00
N ASN A 670 21.19 20.61 -12.27
CA ASN A 670 20.67 20.55 -10.89
C ASN A 670 21.52 21.35 -9.90
N HIS A 671 22.85 21.16 -9.95
CA HIS A 671 23.81 21.86 -9.11
C HIS A 671 25.22 21.79 -9.72
N PRO A 672 25.76 22.91 -10.25
CA PRO A 672 27.12 22.98 -10.78
C PRO A 672 28.18 22.61 -9.73
N ARG A 673 29.35 22.15 -10.16
CA ARG A 673 30.47 21.91 -9.23
C ARG A 673 31.02 23.24 -8.71
N GLU A 674 31.44 23.30 -7.45
CA GLU A 674 31.97 24.53 -6.84
C GLU A 674 33.18 25.12 -7.60
N GLU A 675 33.93 24.32 -8.35
CA GLU A 675 35.06 24.76 -9.18
C GLU A 675 34.65 25.60 -10.40
N GLU A 676 33.43 25.41 -10.95
CA GLU A 676 32.93 26.15 -12.12
C GLU A 676 32.43 27.55 -11.77
N TYR A 677 32.05 27.79 -10.51
CA TYR A 677 31.66 29.12 -10.03
C TYR A 677 32.85 30.10 -9.96
N SER A 678 34.06 29.60 -9.69
CA SER A 678 35.27 30.43 -9.57
C SER A 678 35.91 30.79 -10.92
N SER A 679 35.65 30.02 -11.98
CA SER A 679 36.15 30.32 -13.32
C SER A 679 35.27 31.32 -14.08
N ALA A 680 33.96 31.36 -13.81
CA ALA A 680 33.04 32.34 -14.40
C ALA A 680 33.19 33.75 -13.80
N SER A 681 33.59 33.89 -12.53
CA SER A 681 33.81 35.20 -11.90
C SER A 681 35.13 35.88 -12.30
N ASN A 682 36.06 35.14 -12.90
CA ASN A 682 37.40 35.62 -13.25
C ASN A 682 37.58 35.95 -14.75
N SER A 683 36.57 35.74 -15.60
CA SER A 683 36.66 35.95 -17.06
C SER A 683 36.11 37.29 -17.56
N VAL A 684 35.55 38.16 -16.69
CA VAL A 684 35.02 39.49 -17.11
C VAL A 684 36.14 40.54 -17.33
N SER A 685 37.42 40.16 -17.28
CA SER A 685 38.52 41.09 -17.57
C SER A 685 39.64 40.46 -18.41
N ALA A 686 39.34 39.86 -19.56
CA ALA A 686 40.37 39.65 -20.58
C ALA A 686 39.80 39.36 -21.99
N ARG A 687 39.98 40.37 -22.86
CA ARG A 687 40.38 40.28 -24.29
C ARG A 687 39.33 40.20 -25.38
N GLU A 688 39.23 41.35 -26.06
CA GLU A 688 39.15 41.49 -27.52
C GLU A 688 40.18 40.61 -28.26
N ASN A 689 39.75 40.10 -29.42
CA ASN A 689 40.48 39.59 -30.61
C ASN A 689 40.35 38.09 -30.93
N GLY A 690 39.52 37.81 -31.96
CA GLY A 690 39.91 37.06 -33.17
C GLY A 690 39.92 35.51 -33.17
N ASP A 691 38.95 34.94 -33.91
CA ASP A 691 38.93 33.66 -34.67
C ASP A 691 39.58 32.38 -34.08
N CYS A 692 38.79 31.35 -33.77
CA CYS A 692 38.37 30.28 -34.71
C CYS A 692 37.54 29.21 -33.95
N SER A 693 36.84 28.38 -34.71
CA SER A 693 35.65 27.58 -34.42
C SER A 693 35.85 26.26 -33.65
N ASP A 694 34.71 25.72 -33.18
CA ASP A 694 34.43 24.37 -32.65
C ASP A 694 34.83 24.07 -31.19
N ALA A 695 34.04 24.59 -30.26
CA ALA A 695 33.89 24.03 -28.92
C ALA A 695 32.40 24.02 -28.53
N ALA A 696 31.92 22.86 -28.06
CA ALA A 696 30.60 22.68 -27.50
C ALA A 696 30.32 23.76 -26.45
N VAL A 697 29.19 24.45 -26.59
CA VAL A 697 28.74 25.52 -25.69
C VAL A 697 28.50 24.90 -24.32
N SER A 698 29.45 25.03 -23.40
CA SER A 698 29.21 24.83 -21.97
C SER A 698 28.29 25.96 -21.49
N PRO A 699 27.10 25.66 -20.95
CA PRO A 699 26.17 26.69 -20.49
C PRO A 699 26.77 27.47 -19.31
N ASN A 700 26.50 28.77 -19.29
CA ASN A 700 26.93 29.69 -18.25
C ASN A 700 26.25 29.30 -16.89
N PRO A 701 27.01 29.06 -15.80
CA PRO A 701 26.46 28.54 -14.54
C PRO A 701 25.40 29.42 -13.86
N SER A 702 25.31 30.70 -14.23
CA SER A 702 24.35 31.66 -13.65
C SER A 702 22.98 31.69 -14.34
N GLU A 703 22.80 31.00 -15.47
CA GLU A 703 21.57 31.08 -16.28
C GLU A 703 20.83 29.73 -16.43
N GLY A 704 21.38 28.63 -15.89
CA GLY A 704 20.90 27.27 -16.14
C GLY A 704 20.41 26.51 -14.91
N ASN A 705 19.66 27.14 -14.00
CA ASN A 705 18.98 26.40 -12.94
C ASN A 705 17.60 25.90 -13.45
N TRP A 706 17.04 24.83 -12.88
CA TRP A 706 15.71 24.30 -13.27
C TRP A 706 14.54 25.28 -13.11
N ASP A 707 14.81 26.47 -12.59
CA ASP A 707 13.95 27.68 -12.57
C ASP A 707 13.40 28.03 -13.98
N GLY A 708 14.18 27.74 -15.04
CA GLY A 708 13.78 27.88 -16.45
C GLY A 708 14.05 26.60 -17.26
N PRO A 709 13.11 25.63 -17.34
CA PRO A 709 13.37 24.30 -17.91
C PRO A 709 13.70 24.29 -19.42
N THR A 710 13.61 25.42 -20.11
CA THR A 710 13.83 25.58 -21.56
C THR A 710 15.25 25.22 -22.00
N LEU A 711 16.27 25.56 -21.22
CA LEU A 711 17.66 25.25 -21.57
C LEU A 711 17.95 23.76 -21.48
N TRP A 712 17.48 23.13 -20.41
CA TRP A 712 17.61 21.69 -20.21
C TRP A 712 16.79 20.91 -21.25
N LYS A 713 15.60 21.40 -21.64
CA LYS A 713 14.84 20.85 -22.77
C LYS A 713 15.66 20.84 -24.05
N THR A 714 16.19 22.02 -24.40
CA THR A 714 16.98 22.22 -25.63
C THR A 714 18.19 21.29 -25.65
N TYR A 715 18.87 21.16 -24.51
CA TYR A 715 19.97 20.21 -24.34
C TYR A 715 19.51 18.77 -24.58
N TRP A 716 18.46 18.30 -23.91
CA TRP A 716 18.03 16.90 -24.03
C TRP A 716 17.54 16.59 -25.46
N GLU A 717 16.80 17.51 -26.10
CA GLU A 717 16.40 17.37 -27.51
C GLU A 717 17.62 17.23 -28.44
N GLN A 718 18.62 18.10 -28.29
CA GLN A 718 19.86 18.03 -29.06
C GLN A 718 20.65 16.75 -28.75
N TYR A 719 20.68 16.31 -27.49
CA TYR A 719 21.38 15.11 -27.07
C TYR A 719 20.80 13.87 -27.73
N LYS A 720 19.47 13.71 -27.70
CA LYS A 720 18.77 12.59 -28.37
C LYS A 720 18.95 12.61 -29.89
N ALA A 721 19.02 13.79 -30.50
CA ALA A 721 19.14 13.91 -31.95
C ALA A 721 20.55 13.62 -32.48
N ASN A 722 21.58 13.97 -31.71
CA ASN A 722 22.96 14.00 -32.19
C ASN A 722 23.85 12.86 -31.65
N GLU A 723 23.49 12.26 -30.52
CA GLU A 723 24.34 11.24 -29.86
C GLU A 723 23.86 9.82 -30.17
N TYR A 724 24.81 8.91 -30.33
CA TYR A 724 24.51 7.49 -30.46
C TYR A 724 24.23 6.89 -29.08
N LEU A 725 22.99 6.45 -28.85
CA LEU A 725 22.58 5.80 -27.62
C LEU A 725 22.55 4.26 -27.78
N PRO A 726 23.22 3.49 -26.91
CA PRO A 726 23.19 2.03 -26.97
C PRO A 726 21.79 1.43 -26.71
N LYS A 727 21.38 0.47 -27.54
CA LYS A 727 20.05 -0.18 -27.53
C LYS A 727 19.89 -1.32 -26.52
N ASN A 728 20.97 -2.03 -26.19
CA ASN A 728 20.95 -3.28 -25.42
C ASN A 728 22.17 -3.39 -24.48
N ASP A 729 22.60 -2.28 -23.88
CA ASP A 729 23.76 -2.25 -22.98
C ASP A 729 23.39 -2.53 -21.53
N ARG A 730 22.17 -2.98 -21.23
CA ARG A 730 21.80 -3.42 -19.87
C ARG A 730 22.80 -4.47 -19.38
N LYS A 731 23.33 -4.28 -18.16
CA LYS A 731 24.17 -5.26 -17.48
C LYS A 731 23.46 -6.62 -17.42
N PRO A 732 24.13 -7.73 -17.78
CA PRO A 732 23.67 -9.05 -17.38
C PRO A 732 23.56 -9.07 -15.85
N HIS A 733 22.49 -9.66 -15.32
CA HIS A 733 22.37 -9.84 -13.88
C HIS A 733 23.63 -10.59 -13.39
N PHE A 734 24.34 -10.08 -12.38
CA PHE A 734 25.39 -10.83 -11.68
C PHE A 734 24.74 -11.89 -10.79
N ASP A 735 24.04 -12.78 -11.45
CA ASP A 735 23.51 -14.02 -10.93
C ASP A 735 24.70 -14.98 -10.92
N LYS A 736 25.41 -15.04 -9.79
CA LYS A 736 26.21 -16.24 -9.47
C LYS A 736 25.23 -17.40 -9.30
N TYR A 737 24.82 -18.02 -10.40
CA TYR A 737 24.07 -19.27 -10.42
C TYR A 737 24.96 -20.31 -11.08
N ASP A 738 25.45 -21.22 -10.25
CA ASP A 738 25.90 -22.55 -10.66
C ASP A 738 24.66 -23.27 -11.22
N GLU A 739 24.72 -23.72 -12.48
CA GLU A 739 23.58 -24.25 -13.26
C GLU A 739 23.04 -25.61 -12.77
N SER A 740 23.33 -26.03 -11.52
CA SER A 740 23.03 -27.38 -11.07
C SER A 740 21.95 -27.55 -9.99
N GLU A 741 21.58 -26.53 -9.19
CA GLU A 741 20.53 -26.71 -8.17
C GLU A 741 19.70 -25.43 -7.87
N ALA A 742 18.37 -25.60 -7.90
CA ALA A 742 17.31 -24.82 -7.22
C ALA A 742 16.69 -23.54 -7.85
N LYS A 743 15.36 -23.65 -8.00
CA LYS A 743 14.19 -22.74 -7.97
C LYS A 743 14.35 -21.21 -8.10
N PRO A 744 13.43 -20.56 -8.85
CA PRO A 744 13.51 -19.14 -9.20
C PRO A 744 13.19 -18.22 -8.01
N LYS A 745 14.04 -17.21 -7.75
CA LYS A 745 13.77 -16.11 -6.83
C LYS A 745 13.47 -14.82 -7.61
N ASP A 746 12.23 -14.35 -7.47
CA ASP A 746 11.73 -13.06 -7.98
C ASP A 746 12.32 -11.89 -7.16
N VAL A 747 13.05 -11.00 -7.81
CA VAL A 747 13.57 -9.77 -7.18
C VAL A 747 12.59 -8.63 -7.39
N THR A 748 11.52 -8.62 -6.60
CA THR A 748 10.61 -7.48 -6.45
C THR A 748 10.93 -6.75 -5.16
N ARG A 749 11.98 -5.92 -5.17
CA ARG A 749 12.23 -4.99 -4.06
C ARG A 749 11.34 -3.76 -4.23
N THR A 750 10.20 -3.80 -3.55
CA THR A 750 9.36 -2.63 -3.27
C THR A 750 10.21 -1.58 -2.55
N VAL A 751 10.44 -0.43 -3.20
CA VAL A 751 10.94 0.77 -2.51
C VAL A 751 9.87 1.14 -1.48
N VAL A 752 10.18 0.92 -0.20
CA VAL A 752 9.29 1.29 0.90
C VAL A 752 9.07 2.80 0.82
N HIS A 753 7.87 3.23 0.42
CA HIS A 753 7.46 4.62 0.49
C HIS A 753 7.39 5.08 1.96
N ARG A 754 8.50 5.57 2.51
CA ARG A 754 8.47 6.40 3.72
C ARG A 754 7.87 7.76 3.37
N ALA A 755 6.55 7.88 3.45
CA ALA A 755 5.92 9.20 3.51
C ALA A 755 6.17 9.81 4.90
N GLY A 756 6.60 11.08 4.90
CA GLY A 756 7.06 11.85 6.06
C GLY A 756 6.23 11.67 7.34
N MET A 757 6.94 11.63 8.47
CA MET A 757 6.33 11.76 9.79
C MET A 757 5.79 13.19 9.96
N PRO A 758 4.53 13.40 10.37
CA PRO A 758 4.19 14.65 11.05
C PRO A 758 4.91 14.66 12.42
N PRO A 759 5.68 15.69 12.77
CA PRO A 759 6.30 15.75 14.09
C PRO A 759 5.23 15.87 15.17
N ASN A 760 5.33 15.01 16.17
CA ASN A 760 4.67 15.14 17.46
C ASN A 760 4.78 16.59 17.94
N LYS A 761 3.64 17.23 18.28
CA LYS A 761 3.63 18.48 19.06
C LYS A 761 4.21 18.18 20.44
N ARG A 762 5.54 18.23 20.59
CA ARG A 762 6.19 18.26 21.89
C ARG A 762 6.18 19.69 22.42
N LYS A 763 5.38 19.84 23.48
CA LYS A 763 5.49 20.77 24.62
C LYS A 763 6.03 22.16 24.31
N THR A 764 5.12 23.13 24.34
CA THR A 764 5.38 24.55 24.60
C THR A 764 6.47 24.71 25.67
N ARG A 765 7.63 25.22 25.24
CA ARG A 765 8.68 25.71 26.12
C ARG A 765 8.25 27.11 26.56
N HIS A 766 8.15 27.32 27.87
CA HIS A 766 7.88 28.64 28.47
C HIS A 766 8.78 29.70 27.83
N GLN A 767 8.15 30.72 27.22
CA GLN A 767 8.83 31.96 26.88
C GLN A 767 9.30 32.61 28.18
N ARG A 768 10.62 32.79 28.29
CA ARG A 768 11.21 33.80 29.15
C ARG A 768 11.10 35.13 28.40
N GLU A 769 10.31 36.05 28.93
CA GLU A 769 10.37 37.46 28.53
C GLU A 769 11.67 38.10 29.05
N PRO A 770 12.25 39.07 28.32
CA PRO A 770 13.43 39.79 28.75
C PRO A 770 13.07 40.90 29.74
N ALA A 771 13.98 41.15 30.66
CA ALA A 771 13.94 42.24 31.62
C ALA A 771 14.13 43.60 30.92
N ASP A 772 13.35 44.60 31.35
CA ASP A 772 13.86 45.94 31.63
C ASP A 772 12.87 46.77 32.46
N GLY A 773 13.39 47.40 33.53
CA GLY A 773 13.10 48.79 33.84
C GLY A 773 11.92 49.18 34.74
N ASN A 774 12.25 49.38 36.02
CA ASN A 774 11.86 50.51 36.88
C ASN A 774 10.61 50.50 37.80
N LEU A 775 10.98 50.63 39.09
CA LEU A 775 10.47 51.57 40.12
C LEU A 775 9.25 51.19 40.99
N MET A 776 9.62 50.89 42.23
CA MET A 776 9.13 51.46 43.50
C MET A 776 7.92 50.85 44.25
N HIS A 777 8.30 50.45 45.47
CA HIS A 777 7.65 50.68 46.77
C HIS A 777 6.61 49.70 47.34
N ARG A 778 7.09 49.04 48.42
CA ARG A 778 6.54 48.95 49.78
C ARG A 778 5.43 47.92 50.08
N ASP A 779 5.90 46.95 50.87
CA ASP A 779 5.46 46.63 52.22
C ASP A 779 4.17 45.85 52.47
N THR A 780 4.37 44.91 53.40
CA THR A 780 3.47 44.26 54.36
C THR A 780 2.84 42.89 54.02
N GLU A 781 3.30 41.98 54.87
CA GLU A 781 3.02 40.57 55.10
C GLU A 781 1.66 40.37 55.86
N PRO A 782 1.29 39.17 56.37
CA PRO A 782 0.14 38.40 55.90
C PRO A 782 -0.90 38.07 57.02
N ALA A 783 -2.00 37.39 56.70
CA ALA A 783 -2.68 36.49 57.67
C ALA A 783 -3.82 35.64 57.08
N ASN A 784 -3.62 34.31 57.16
CA ASN A 784 -4.51 33.27 57.68
C ASN A 784 -6.04 33.44 57.73
N GLY A 785 -6.76 32.40 57.29
CA GLY A 785 -8.11 32.12 57.79
C GLY A 785 -8.95 31.13 56.97
N ARG A 786 -8.74 29.82 57.13
CA ARG A 786 -9.83 28.81 57.12
C ARG A 786 -10.31 28.64 58.58
N PRO A 787 -11.43 27.97 58.92
CA PRO A 787 -12.38 27.15 58.12
C PRO A 787 -13.88 27.37 58.47
N ALA A 788 -14.82 26.71 57.76
CA ALA A 788 -15.97 26.02 58.37
C ALA A 788 -16.85 25.25 57.36
N LYS A 789 -17.22 24.02 57.75
CA LYS A 789 -18.22 23.12 57.14
C LYS A 789 -19.64 23.42 57.67
N ARG A 790 -20.67 23.23 56.83
CA ARG A 790 -22.01 22.62 57.10
C ARG A 790 -22.84 22.72 55.80
N ALA A 791 -23.18 21.64 55.11
CA ALA A 791 -24.18 20.58 55.36
C ALA A 791 -25.62 20.92 54.93
N ARG A 792 -26.08 20.18 53.90
CA ARG A 792 -27.42 19.64 53.57
C ARG A 792 -28.62 20.56 53.27
N VAL A 793 -29.32 20.24 52.16
CA VAL A 793 -30.76 19.88 51.96
C VAL A 793 -31.01 19.95 50.43
N SER A 794 -30.96 18.86 49.66
CA SER A 794 -32.02 17.90 49.28
C SER A 794 -33.27 18.47 48.57
N ALA A 795 -33.43 18.00 47.32
CA ALA A 795 -34.66 17.57 46.63
C ALA A 795 -35.67 18.60 46.11
N ARG A 796 -35.81 18.65 44.78
CA ARG A 796 -36.86 17.90 44.07
C ARG A 796 -36.37 17.41 42.72
#